data_AF-E2AU09-F1
#
_entry.id   AF-E2AU09-F1
#
_cell.length_a   1.000
_cell.length_b   1.000
_cell.length_c   1.000
_cell.angle_alpha   90.00
_cell.angle_beta   90.00
_cell.angle_gamma   90.00
#
_symmetry.space_group_name_H-M   'P 1'
#
loop_
_entity.id
_entity.type
_entity.pdbx_description
1 polymer ?
#
loop_
_entity_poly.entity_id
_entity_poly.type
_entity_poly.pdbx_seq_one_letter_code
_entity_poly.pdbx_strand_id
1 'polypeptide(L)'
;MNETVLPPSPNWYLSNILACSKRGTLAWGAKNVMIIAKHEKGHPDLQYSIIKDFCKDRVTALAFCPNPDNPELLIVGGDEDKVKILSMDTLEVIVQFSFKDSKSIVGVDWSTKDSNIAYALNSEGFLMRCYISYETSKIISLGKLTATCLACCPHDPYLVAVGTKSGLIYIVQKETVTYKLRGHNEEIVSLSWCPSDVNVLSGNNKKDLLLASGAKDRNVFIWRAGGDGRYETTINIPNMPFPNSCHKGKLGSSTGTWIAVCWVEPKVLLTSSLWGELLSWDLSTSKSKPNLFHTYHCRGLFCIAPMPKNNEKSDNWRTKSELVVWSLAQDRWIICCKQNSDPSKPATLEYKIPTQGGFVYCMAACPIDTSRIVFGVGDAILRLWNLSEPHTKTFDVSSHWQKIRGKIRAVSWFPDDESTVAFGTSEGRIGVFDAVGTNKPPILYRQYHRNTVYKLEWAKLESEYFLFSCAEGELVAHKKSTPNSDPMSIIMEGCTEFAWKSNLCLAIAIENGSIMFYDQKLRKRNSTIHILRSVVNCLAWHPNSTSTDEWTSSYANYLAIAFDSNIIICDMSELIKEIEMNPENCNEEEDNNEECKLYKMVATLNGHIDKVVCLAWSPHVSGYLVSGSYDNVAQVWDVEKKELIEYEQALGKKKERRTYFNQYNKMMNEKSRERNHILNFITNDIRGNQQEENNITNLSMFSEKKNLMKLVNEEKSSQTNLNAITEMNMWSDNLETNLISAAKDKQLNDFLVSLAPQVSMKMWRKMCEAYAHQLINQCNVEKAVSYLLCIHKIYEAIDVFLNANMHKEAYVLARFRLDSDDPFLIKILESWSDWSASNGQLEQAAHCRVELKQFDKAAKILARRKDIYCLEVASELAFLSGDEGYGLSLIMDAVTRSLIKSEWAKARSLITNFRQIQYLNAHIDAHEAIMSTYKTQNKLDLMRSWFERKGQHGALQILQVKYDTSYYAILCKNENTNTFRNEAKDIMMQLNVTYRIAIAATCDAKLTQLKHIAAILGDVFKFETMAVEYGTVNTESLFIHILTKLDIRKPTDEGSIYAKTNYPISQSIRAYLCVGLLNLLLDYSILNQLSLEEETQFTQMILELLDDAINETTLSYKEKIPKLRQLGNQLLTLLIHDRESENCKRIKDEIEKLKYDEIKFKEERVCMPDPKIVYDKAYLLTNKLNDDNNKLLLSQALDKFVKEKLIKENEIKPLELKRNPSEVLQNTSQENIEENISEQIECEDIDKNISA
;
A
#
# COMPACT_ATOMS: atom_id res chain seq x y z
N MET A 1 -13.37 -12.49 -10.73
CA MET A 1 -13.13 -11.05 -10.49
C MET A 1 -14.36 -10.51 -9.79
N ASN A 2 -14.21 -9.81 -8.67
CA ASN A 2 -15.35 -9.16 -8.02
C ASN A 2 -15.67 -7.89 -8.82
N GLU A 3 -16.92 -7.71 -9.22
CA GLU A 3 -17.38 -6.46 -9.83
C GLU A 3 -17.38 -5.37 -8.75
N THR A 4 -16.69 -4.26 -9.00
CA THR A 4 -16.61 -3.14 -8.04
C THR A 4 -17.00 -1.84 -8.73
N VAL A 5 -17.81 -1.05 -8.04
CA VAL A 5 -18.34 0.22 -8.56
C VAL A 5 -17.84 1.36 -7.67
N LEU A 6 -17.27 2.39 -8.29
CA LEU A 6 -16.93 3.66 -7.63
C LEU A 6 -18.09 4.65 -7.79
N PRO A 7 -18.96 4.82 -6.78
CA PRO A 7 -20.17 5.60 -6.98
C PRO A 7 -19.91 7.12 -7.03
N PRO A 8 -20.83 7.90 -7.63
CA PRO A 8 -20.74 9.37 -7.63
C PRO A 8 -20.75 9.99 -6.23
N SER A 9 -20.00 11.09 -6.06
CA SER A 9 -19.90 11.80 -4.79
C SER A 9 -21.23 12.41 -4.34
N PRO A 10 -21.60 12.25 -3.06
CA PRO A 10 -22.71 12.97 -2.48
C PRO A 10 -22.57 14.48 -2.64
N ASN A 11 -23.71 15.14 -2.77
CA ASN A 11 -23.78 16.60 -2.84
C ASN A 11 -23.30 17.23 -1.52
N TRP A 12 -22.33 18.14 -1.59
CA TRP A 12 -21.69 18.72 -0.40
C TRP A 12 -22.53 19.79 0.30
N TYR A 13 -22.23 20.01 1.60
CA TYR A 13 -22.82 21.05 2.44
C TYR A 13 -24.32 20.88 2.65
N LEU A 14 -24.74 19.64 2.88
CA LEU A 14 -26.12 19.24 3.16
C LEU A 14 -26.09 18.21 4.28
N SER A 15 -26.82 18.46 5.36
CA SER A 15 -26.85 17.58 6.54
C SER A 15 -27.82 16.40 6.39
N ASN A 16 -28.84 16.51 5.53
CA ASN A 16 -29.84 15.46 5.28
C ASN A 16 -29.63 14.75 3.92
N ILE A 17 -28.40 14.72 3.37
CA ILE A 17 -28.13 14.13 2.04
C ILE A 17 -27.79 12.63 2.08
N LEU A 18 -27.61 12.07 3.27
CA LEU A 18 -27.34 10.65 3.52
C LEU A 18 -28.36 10.13 4.51
N ALA A 19 -28.98 9.01 4.19
CA ALA A 19 -29.92 8.34 5.08
C ALA A 19 -29.61 6.84 5.13
N CYS A 20 -29.84 6.23 6.29
CA CYS A 20 -29.71 4.80 6.51
C CYS A 20 -31.03 4.26 7.06
N SER A 21 -31.49 3.16 6.50
CA SER A 21 -32.70 2.46 6.95
C SER A 21 -32.42 1.51 8.11
N LYS A 22 -33.49 1.13 8.84
CA LYS A 22 -33.47 0.01 9.80
C LYS A 22 -32.96 -1.30 9.20
N ARG A 23 -33.17 -1.53 7.89
CA ARG A 23 -32.70 -2.73 7.17
C ARG A 23 -31.23 -2.68 6.77
N GLY A 24 -30.54 -1.58 7.03
CA GLY A 24 -29.15 -1.37 6.58
C GLY A 24 -29.03 -0.88 5.14
N THR A 25 -30.14 -0.58 4.45
CA THR A 25 -30.13 0.10 3.15
C THR A 25 -29.58 1.52 3.32
N LEU A 26 -28.55 1.88 2.55
CA LEU A 26 -27.96 3.22 2.53
C LEU A 26 -28.37 3.95 1.26
N ALA A 27 -28.78 5.22 1.36
CA ALA A 27 -29.11 6.03 0.20
C ALA A 27 -28.51 7.43 0.30
N TRP A 28 -28.06 7.97 -0.84
CA TRP A 28 -27.61 9.36 -0.93
C TRP A 28 -27.86 9.97 -2.30
N GLY A 29 -27.90 11.31 -2.33
CA GLY A 29 -28.07 12.10 -3.55
C GLY A 29 -26.72 12.60 -4.08
N ALA A 30 -26.47 12.40 -5.37
CA ALA A 30 -25.28 12.84 -6.07
C ALA A 30 -25.66 13.54 -7.38
N LYS A 31 -25.37 14.84 -7.50
CA LYS A 31 -25.92 15.71 -8.56
C LYS A 31 -27.44 15.55 -8.62
N ASN A 32 -27.98 15.13 -9.75
CA ASN A 32 -29.39 14.88 -10.03
C ASN A 32 -29.77 13.39 -9.96
N VAL A 33 -28.85 12.55 -9.50
CA VAL A 33 -28.95 11.10 -9.44
C VAL A 33 -29.07 10.65 -7.99
N MET A 34 -29.78 9.56 -7.76
CA MET A 34 -29.85 8.92 -6.44
C MET A 34 -29.12 7.58 -6.47
N ILE A 35 -28.35 7.31 -5.42
CA ILE A 35 -27.59 6.07 -5.28
C ILE A 35 -28.12 5.33 -4.07
N ILE A 36 -28.39 4.05 -4.25
CA ILE A 36 -28.86 3.13 -3.21
C ILE A 36 -27.84 1.99 -3.11
N ALA A 37 -27.32 1.78 -1.90
CA ALA A 37 -26.46 0.65 -1.58
C ALA A 37 -27.21 -0.33 -0.67
N LYS A 38 -27.32 -1.59 -1.11
CA LYS A 38 -27.98 -2.68 -0.38
C LYS A 38 -27.00 -3.81 -0.10
N HIS A 39 -27.19 -4.49 1.04
CA HIS A 39 -26.48 -5.72 1.33
C HIS A 39 -27.08 -6.89 0.54
N GLU A 40 -26.23 -7.67 -0.09
CA GLU A 40 -26.63 -8.96 -0.65
C GLU A 40 -26.77 -10.00 0.47
N LYS A 41 -27.86 -10.78 0.46
CA LYS A 41 -28.12 -11.76 1.53
C LYS A 41 -27.00 -12.81 1.56
N GLY A 42 -26.21 -12.82 2.64
CA GLY A 42 -25.14 -13.81 2.85
C GLY A 42 -23.75 -13.37 2.42
N HIS A 43 -23.60 -12.18 1.81
CA HIS A 43 -22.30 -11.62 1.42
C HIS A 43 -22.07 -10.25 2.07
N PRO A 44 -20.81 -9.90 2.44
CA PRO A 44 -20.48 -8.60 3.02
C PRO A 44 -20.54 -7.44 2.00
N ASP A 45 -20.75 -7.74 0.72
CA ASP A 45 -20.63 -6.78 -0.37
C ASP A 45 -21.87 -5.88 -0.48
N LEU A 46 -21.63 -4.62 -0.81
CA LEU A 46 -22.67 -3.63 -1.09
C LEU A 46 -22.93 -3.60 -2.60
N GLN A 47 -24.15 -3.92 -2.99
CA GLN A 47 -24.63 -3.73 -4.36
C GLN A 47 -25.14 -2.30 -4.53
N TYR A 48 -24.63 -1.60 -5.54
CA TYR A 48 -25.00 -0.23 -5.84
C TYR A 48 -26.01 -0.19 -6.99
N SER A 49 -27.13 0.48 -6.76
CA SER A 49 -28.10 0.82 -7.81
C SER A 49 -28.12 2.34 -8.00
N ILE A 50 -27.97 2.77 -9.26
CA ILE A 50 -27.88 4.18 -9.64
C ILE A 50 -29.15 4.53 -10.40
N ILE A 51 -30.03 5.32 -9.78
CA ILE A 51 -31.27 5.79 -10.40
C ILE A 51 -31.00 7.12 -11.08
N LYS A 52 -30.70 7.03 -12.39
CA LYS A 52 -30.46 8.19 -13.26
C LYS A 52 -31.75 8.98 -13.49
N ASP A 53 -31.60 10.29 -13.70
CA ASP A 53 -32.69 11.25 -14.02
C ASP A 53 -33.87 11.25 -13.03
N PHE A 54 -33.61 10.88 -11.78
CA PHE A 54 -34.62 10.88 -10.72
C PHE A 54 -35.13 12.31 -10.43
N CYS A 55 -34.20 13.26 -10.36
CA CYS A 55 -34.50 14.69 -10.37
C CYS A 55 -33.94 15.28 -11.68
N LYS A 56 -34.62 16.29 -12.23
CA LYS A 56 -34.07 17.21 -13.23
C LYS A 56 -32.90 17.99 -12.64
N ASP A 57 -33.05 18.48 -11.42
CA ASP A 57 -32.05 19.28 -10.73
C ASP A 57 -31.37 18.51 -9.58
N ARG A 58 -30.59 19.23 -8.77
CA ARG A 58 -29.77 18.64 -7.70
C ARG A 58 -30.63 18.09 -6.56
N VAL A 59 -30.29 16.89 -6.07
CA VAL A 59 -30.86 16.31 -4.85
C VAL A 59 -30.29 17.00 -3.61
N THR A 60 -31.16 17.45 -2.71
CA THR A 60 -30.79 18.27 -1.55
C THR A 60 -31.00 17.55 -0.21
N ALA A 61 -32.06 16.74 -0.09
CA ALA A 61 -32.39 16.09 1.17
C ALA A 61 -33.14 14.76 0.95
N LEU A 62 -32.95 13.83 1.89
CA LEU A 62 -33.54 12.50 1.87
C LEU A 62 -33.69 11.91 3.27
N ALA A 63 -34.77 11.16 3.49
CA ALA A 63 -35.08 10.52 4.78
C ALA A 63 -35.87 9.22 4.58
N PHE A 64 -35.53 8.18 5.35
CA PHE A 64 -36.24 6.90 5.32
C PHE A 64 -37.46 6.91 6.25
N CYS A 65 -38.48 6.13 5.89
CA CYS A 65 -39.58 5.84 6.79
C CYS A 65 -39.09 5.06 8.03
N PRO A 66 -39.34 5.53 9.26
CA PRO A 66 -38.82 4.91 10.48
C PRO A 66 -39.43 3.55 10.81
N ASN A 67 -40.66 3.24 10.39
CA ASN A 67 -41.29 1.93 10.60
C ASN A 67 -41.68 1.32 9.24
N PRO A 68 -40.88 0.39 8.71
CA PRO A 68 -41.19 -0.27 7.45
C PRO A 68 -42.11 -1.47 7.71
N ASP A 69 -43.43 -1.27 7.74
CA ASP A 69 -44.43 -2.37 7.79
C ASP A 69 -44.58 -3.11 6.43
N ASN A 70 -43.71 -2.80 5.46
CA ASN A 70 -43.73 -3.04 4.01
C ASN A 70 -44.64 -2.09 3.21
N PRO A 71 -44.16 -1.48 2.10
CA PRO A 71 -42.78 -1.46 1.58
C PRO A 71 -41.87 -0.45 2.32
N GLU A 72 -40.56 -0.57 2.12
CA GLU A 72 -39.58 0.40 2.65
C GLU A 72 -39.62 1.71 1.84
N LEU A 73 -40.03 2.81 2.47
CA LEU A 73 -40.26 4.09 1.80
C LEU A 73 -39.12 5.09 2.05
N LEU A 74 -38.80 5.88 1.03
CA LEU A 74 -37.85 7.01 1.11
C LEU A 74 -38.52 8.27 0.57
N ILE A 75 -38.43 9.38 1.31
CA ILE A 75 -38.80 10.70 0.81
C ILE A 75 -37.54 11.42 0.30
N VAL A 76 -37.66 12.05 -0.87
CA VAL A 76 -36.56 12.76 -1.53
C VAL A 76 -37.01 14.16 -1.94
N GLY A 77 -36.16 15.15 -1.64
CA GLY A 77 -36.29 16.53 -2.07
C GLY A 77 -35.06 16.99 -2.86
N GLY A 78 -35.26 17.96 -3.74
CA GLY A 78 -34.20 18.57 -4.55
C GLY A 78 -34.38 20.07 -4.71
N ASP A 79 -33.61 20.66 -5.62
CA ASP A 79 -33.79 22.08 -6.02
C ASP A 79 -35.12 22.33 -6.76
N GLU A 80 -35.81 21.25 -7.16
CA GLU A 80 -37.18 21.27 -7.68
C GLU A 80 -38.23 21.58 -6.60
N ASP A 81 -39.42 21.94 -7.04
CA ASP A 81 -40.60 22.16 -6.20
C ASP A 81 -41.30 20.87 -5.75
N LYS A 82 -40.87 19.74 -6.30
CA LYS A 82 -41.50 18.42 -6.15
C LYS A 82 -40.77 17.55 -5.15
N VAL A 83 -41.53 17.02 -4.21
CA VAL A 83 -41.08 16.00 -3.26
C VAL A 83 -41.59 14.65 -3.75
N LYS A 84 -40.71 13.66 -3.85
CA LYS A 84 -41.04 12.31 -4.35
C LYS A 84 -40.90 11.27 -3.25
N ILE A 85 -41.79 10.30 -3.21
CA ILE A 85 -41.72 9.14 -2.31
C ILE A 85 -41.48 7.89 -3.13
N LEU A 86 -40.43 7.15 -2.78
CA LEU A 86 -39.94 5.98 -3.51
C LEU A 86 -40.13 4.70 -2.68
N SER A 87 -40.54 3.61 -3.35
CA SER A 87 -40.44 2.26 -2.80
C SER A 87 -39.03 1.71 -3.03
N MET A 88 -38.31 1.32 -1.98
CA MET A 88 -37.00 0.69 -2.14
C MET A 88 -37.10 -0.71 -2.76
N ASP A 89 -38.24 -1.39 -2.64
CA ASP A 89 -38.39 -2.76 -3.13
C ASP A 89 -38.57 -2.80 -4.66
N THR A 90 -39.30 -1.84 -5.23
CA THR A 90 -39.54 -1.74 -6.68
C THR A 90 -38.66 -0.71 -7.38
N LEU A 91 -38.04 0.21 -6.63
CA LEU A 91 -37.33 1.39 -7.16
C LEU A 91 -38.23 2.32 -8.01
N GLU A 92 -39.54 2.30 -7.77
CA GLU A 92 -40.53 3.16 -8.44
C GLU A 92 -41.08 4.24 -7.51
N VAL A 93 -41.44 5.39 -8.10
CA VAL A 93 -42.06 6.53 -7.39
C VAL A 93 -43.53 6.20 -7.12
N ILE A 94 -43.92 6.20 -5.85
CA ILE A 94 -45.30 5.92 -5.43
C ILE A 94 -46.14 7.20 -5.48
N VAL A 95 -45.65 8.28 -4.86
CA VAL A 95 -46.40 9.55 -4.73
C VAL A 95 -45.47 10.73 -4.96
N GLN A 96 -46.02 11.80 -5.53
CA GLN A 96 -45.32 13.07 -5.72
C GLN A 96 -46.17 14.25 -5.21
N PHE A 97 -45.57 15.11 -4.39
CA PHE A 97 -46.18 16.35 -3.90
C PHE A 97 -45.45 17.56 -4.49
N SER A 98 -46.13 18.70 -4.66
CA SER A 98 -45.53 19.94 -5.19
C SER A 98 -45.96 21.15 -4.37
N PHE A 99 -45.02 22.08 -4.16
CA PHE A 99 -45.27 23.37 -3.52
C PHE A 99 -46.00 24.37 -4.42
N LYS A 100 -46.23 24.03 -5.71
CA LYS A 100 -46.84 24.87 -6.77
C LYS A 100 -46.06 26.16 -7.12
N ASP A 101 -45.12 26.57 -6.28
CA ASP A 101 -44.12 27.60 -6.55
C ASP A 101 -42.77 26.94 -6.83
N SER A 102 -42.03 27.38 -7.86
CA SER A 102 -40.72 26.85 -8.28
C SER A 102 -39.59 27.18 -7.27
N LYS A 103 -39.66 26.60 -6.07
CA LYS A 103 -38.78 26.90 -4.93
C LYS A 103 -38.07 25.64 -4.46
N SER A 104 -36.78 25.77 -4.18
CA SER A 104 -35.93 24.65 -3.78
C SER A 104 -36.31 24.06 -2.42
N ILE A 105 -36.34 22.74 -2.34
CA ILE A 105 -36.51 21.99 -1.10
C ILE A 105 -35.16 21.92 -0.40
N VAL A 106 -35.11 22.25 0.88
CA VAL A 106 -33.87 22.33 1.66
C VAL A 106 -33.77 21.21 2.69
N GLY A 107 -34.91 20.72 3.20
CA GLY A 107 -34.93 19.64 4.18
C GLY A 107 -36.19 18.79 4.03
N VAL A 108 -36.02 17.48 4.22
CA VAL A 108 -37.11 16.52 4.36
C VAL A 108 -36.82 15.67 5.59
N ASP A 109 -37.89 15.26 6.29
CA ASP A 109 -37.80 14.35 7.42
C ASP A 109 -39.14 13.65 7.65
N TRP A 110 -39.11 12.51 8.34
CA TRP A 110 -40.27 11.66 8.54
C TRP A 110 -40.67 11.60 10.02
N SER A 111 -41.98 11.54 10.30
CA SER A 111 -42.43 11.36 11.67
C SER A 111 -42.15 9.94 12.18
N THR A 112 -41.43 9.80 13.29
CA THR A 112 -41.13 8.46 13.83
C THR A 112 -42.32 7.80 14.53
N LYS A 113 -43.29 8.59 15.01
CA LYS A 113 -44.51 8.07 15.66
C LYS A 113 -45.60 7.64 14.70
N ASP A 114 -45.73 8.33 13.57
CA ASP A 114 -46.75 8.06 12.56
C ASP A 114 -46.08 7.95 11.19
N SER A 115 -45.96 6.71 10.70
CA SER A 115 -45.35 6.40 9.40
C SER A 115 -46.14 7.01 8.24
N ASN A 116 -47.38 7.49 8.45
CA ASN A 116 -48.17 8.13 7.42
C ASN A 116 -47.86 9.63 7.22
N ILE A 117 -47.03 10.23 8.08
CA ILE A 117 -46.75 11.67 8.04
C ILE A 117 -45.27 11.91 7.73
N ALA A 118 -45.03 12.64 6.65
CA ALA A 118 -43.71 13.20 6.32
C ALA A 118 -43.77 14.72 6.19
N TYR A 119 -42.62 15.37 6.37
CA TYR A 119 -42.48 16.81 6.25
C TYR A 119 -41.43 17.18 5.21
N ALA A 120 -41.71 18.23 4.46
CA ALA A 120 -40.79 18.84 3.52
C ALA A 120 -40.74 20.35 3.74
N LEU A 121 -39.58 20.95 3.60
CA LEU A 121 -39.32 22.35 3.86
C LEU A 121 -38.65 22.99 2.65
N ASN A 122 -39.21 24.11 2.17
CA ASN A 122 -38.59 24.89 1.11
C ASN A 122 -37.70 26.03 1.67
N SER A 123 -36.89 26.62 0.78
CA SER A 123 -35.93 27.67 1.12
C SER A 123 -36.55 28.97 1.65
N GLU A 124 -37.81 29.26 1.34
CA GLU A 124 -38.53 30.46 1.80
C GLU A 124 -39.33 30.25 3.11
N GLY A 125 -39.24 29.07 3.74
CA GLY A 125 -39.92 28.82 5.01
C GLY A 125 -41.37 28.37 4.91
N PHE A 126 -41.76 27.75 3.80
CA PHE A 126 -43.01 26.99 3.71
C PHE A 126 -42.74 25.53 4.10
N LEU A 127 -43.48 25.07 5.10
CA LEU A 127 -43.44 23.70 5.58
C LEU A 127 -44.63 22.94 5.00
N MET A 128 -44.37 21.94 4.17
CA MET A 128 -45.37 21.01 3.69
C MET A 128 -45.42 19.79 4.59
N ARG A 129 -46.63 19.44 4.97
CA ARG A 129 -46.95 18.17 5.61
C ARG A 129 -47.61 17.25 4.59
N CYS A 130 -47.05 16.07 4.41
CA CYS A 130 -47.49 15.07 3.45
C CYS A 130 -48.15 13.89 4.18
N TYR A 131 -49.36 13.54 3.77
CA TYR A 131 -50.04 12.32 4.20
C TYR A 131 -49.90 11.27 3.09
N ILE A 132 -49.13 10.22 3.36
CA ILE A 132 -48.76 9.23 2.32
C ILE A 132 -49.98 8.40 1.88
N SER A 133 -50.73 7.84 2.81
CA SER A 133 -51.86 6.93 2.56
C SER A 133 -53.06 7.59 1.88
N TYR A 134 -53.20 8.91 2.05
CA TYR A 134 -54.29 9.70 1.47
C TYR A 134 -53.84 10.53 0.26
N GLU A 135 -52.54 10.51 -0.07
CA GLU A 135 -51.94 11.33 -1.14
C GLU A 135 -52.30 12.83 -1.06
N THR A 136 -52.49 13.35 0.16
CA THR A 136 -52.80 14.76 0.38
C THR A 136 -51.65 15.48 1.05
N SER A 137 -51.50 16.77 0.74
CA SER A 137 -50.52 17.63 1.41
C SER A 137 -51.15 18.92 1.92
N LYS A 138 -50.58 19.46 3.00
CA LYS A 138 -50.97 20.75 3.58
C LYS A 138 -49.73 21.63 3.73
N ILE A 139 -49.80 22.85 3.22
CA ILE A 139 -48.69 23.82 3.23
C ILE A 139 -48.94 24.85 4.34
N ILE A 140 -47.92 25.06 5.18
CA ILE A 140 -47.92 25.98 6.32
C ILE A 140 -46.86 27.04 6.05
N SER A 141 -47.21 28.33 6.11
CA SER A 141 -46.25 29.42 5.95
C SER A 141 -45.70 29.87 7.30
N LEU A 142 -44.36 29.93 7.43
CA LEU A 142 -43.68 30.36 8.66
C LEU A 142 -43.29 31.85 8.65
N GLY A 143 -43.71 32.59 7.62
CA GLY A 143 -43.37 33.99 7.38
C GLY A 143 -42.15 34.18 6.48
N LYS A 144 -41.64 35.41 6.36
CA LYS A 144 -40.46 35.73 5.55
C LYS A 144 -39.18 35.27 6.27
N LEU A 145 -38.69 34.07 5.93
CA LEU A 145 -37.44 33.54 6.45
C LEU A 145 -36.72 32.70 5.39
N THR A 146 -35.43 32.45 5.61
CA THR A 146 -34.62 31.56 4.78
C THR A 146 -34.30 30.29 5.55
N ALA A 147 -34.96 29.19 5.18
CA ALA A 147 -34.90 27.93 5.91
C ALA A 147 -33.71 27.07 5.44
N THR A 148 -33.07 26.36 6.36
CA THR A 148 -31.78 25.68 6.12
C THR A 148 -31.75 24.21 6.51
N CYS A 149 -32.53 23.80 7.49
CA CYS A 149 -32.65 22.41 7.91
C CYS A 149 -33.98 22.15 8.63
N LEU A 150 -34.36 20.87 8.71
CA LEU A 150 -35.63 20.39 9.25
C LEU A 150 -35.37 19.16 10.13
N ALA A 151 -36.04 19.07 11.28
CA ALA A 151 -36.05 17.86 12.11
C ALA A 151 -37.41 17.66 12.78
N CYS A 152 -38.00 16.49 12.59
CA CYS A 152 -39.25 16.07 13.21
C CYS A 152 -38.99 15.54 14.63
N CYS A 153 -39.87 15.88 15.57
CA CYS A 153 -39.76 15.36 16.93
C CYS A 153 -40.09 13.87 16.96
N PRO A 154 -39.29 13.03 17.64
CA PRO A 154 -39.57 11.61 17.72
C PRO A 154 -40.73 11.26 18.66
N HIS A 155 -41.15 12.19 19.52
CA HIS A 155 -42.13 11.95 20.59
C HIS A 155 -43.54 12.48 20.28
N ASP A 156 -43.64 13.49 19.41
CA ASP A 156 -44.89 14.13 19.00
C ASP A 156 -44.91 14.27 17.46
N PRO A 157 -45.86 13.62 16.75
CA PRO A 157 -45.92 13.63 15.29
C PRO A 157 -46.24 15.00 14.68
N TYR A 158 -46.71 15.97 15.47
CA TYR A 158 -47.08 17.31 14.99
C TYR A 158 -46.07 18.40 15.41
N LEU A 159 -44.96 18.03 16.05
CA LEU A 159 -43.93 18.94 16.54
C LEU A 159 -42.69 18.86 15.65
N VAL A 160 -42.30 19.99 15.06
CA VAL A 160 -41.22 20.06 14.08
C VAL A 160 -40.31 21.25 14.38
N ALA A 161 -39.00 21.05 14.28
CA ALA A 161 -38.01 22.11 14.39
C ALA A 161 -37.50 22.52 12.99
N VAL A 162 -37.42 23.82 12.74
CA VAL A 162 -36.94 24.41 11.50
C VAL A 162 -35.78 25.36 11.81
N GLY A 163 -34.64 25.12 11.19
CA GLY A 163 -33.46 25.98 11.28
C GLY A 163 -33.47 27.04 10.17
N THR A 164 -32.86 28.19 10.45
CA THR A 164 -32.80 29.32 9.50
C THR A 164 -31.38 29.82 9.31
N LYS A 165 -31.16 30.55 8.20
CA LYS A 165 -29.88 31.19 7.89
C LYS A 165 -29.50 32.29 8.89
N SER A 166 -30.48 32.90 9.57
CA SER A 166 -30.25 33.96 10.55
C SER A 166 -29.91 33.46 11.96
N GLY A 167 -29.72 32.15 12.16
CA GLY A 167 -29.43 31.57 13.49
C GLY A 167 -30.65 31.37 14.40
N LEU A 168 -31.87 31.53 13.87
CA LEU A 168 -33.10 31.28 14.61
C LEU A 168 -33.62 29.85 14.37
N ILE A 169 -34.17 29.23 15.42
CA ILE A 169 -34.89 27.95 15.32
C ILE A 169 -36.37 28.20 15.59
N TYR A 170 -37.22 27.74 14.67
CA TYR A 170 -38.66 27.79 14.79
C TYR A 170 -39.16 26.42 15.24
N ILE A 171 -39.87 26.38 16.37
CA ILE A 171 -40.59 25.19 16.81
C ILE A 171 -42.05 25.34 16.39
N VAL A 172 -42.51 24.43 15.56
CA VAL A 172 -43.85 24.44 14.97
C VAL A 172 -44.65 23.28 15.56
N GLN A 173 -45.76 23.58 16.23
CA GLN A 173 -46.68 22.57 16.75
C GLN A 173 -48.07 22.81 16.19
N LYS A 174 -48.69 21.76 15.65
CA LYS A 174 -50.07 21.79 15.13
C LYS A 174 -50.35 23.03 14.26
N GLU A 175 -49.45 23.32 13.33
CA GLU A 175 -49.56 24.40 12.32
C GLU A 175 -49.29 25.83 12.84
N THR A 176 -48.95 25.99 14.11
CA THR A 176 -48.59 27.28 14.71
C THR A 176 -47.14 27.27 15.18
N VAL A 177 -46.47 28.44 15.10
CA VAL A 177 -45.12 28.60 15.64
C VAL A 177 -45.24 28.79 17.17
N THR A 178 -44.81 27.78 17.94
CA THR A 178 -44.84 27.79 19.40
C THR A 178 -43.70 28.62 19.98
N TYR A 179 -42.47 28.39 19.51
CA TYR A 179 -41.28 29.08 19.99
C TYR A 179 -40.38 29.55 18.85
N LYS A 180 -39.70 30.68 19.09
CA LYS A 180 -38.58 31.17 18.27
C LYS A 180 -37.33 31.18 19.14
N LEU A 181 -36.52 30.14 19.05
CA LEU A 181 -35.32 29.98 19.87
C LEU A 181 -34.22 30.90 19.34
N ARG A 182 -33.64 31.70 20.25
CA ARG A 182 -32.60 32.70 19.95
C ARG A 182 -31.32 32.31 20.70
N GLY A 183 -30.21 32.09 19.97
CA GLY A 183 -28.91 31.82 20.59
C GLY A 183 -27.75 31.73 19.59
N HIS A 184 -27.96 31.09 18.44
CA HIS A 184 -26.97 31.09 17.36
C HIS A 184 -26.95 32.46 16.66
N ASN A 185 -25.75 32.88 16.25
CA ASN A 185 -25.54 34.12 15.49
C ASN A 185 -25.31 33.85 13.99
N GLU A 186 -25.10 32.58 13.63
CA GLU A 186 -24.76 32.12 12.29
C GLU A 186 -25.79 31.10 11.79
N GLU A 187 -25.70 30.76 10.51
CA GLU A 187 -26.60 29.82 9.84
C GLU A 187 -26.67 28.45 10.54
N ILE A 188 -27.89 27.98 10.80
CA ILE A 188 -28.14 26.66 11.40
C ILE A 188 -28.01 25.59 10.32
N VAL A 189 -27.17 24.58 10.56
CA VAL A 189 -26.87 23.55 9.57
C VAL A 189 -27.45 22.18 9.92
N SER A 190 -27.66 21.90 11.22
CA SER A 190 -28.07 20.58 11.69
C SER A 190 -28.95 20.70 12.93
N LEU A 191 -30.02 19.93 12.98
CA LEU A 191 -30.93 19.82 14.11
C LEU A 191 -31.14 18.34 14.44
N SER A 192 -31.12 17.98 15.72
CA SER A 192 -31.38 16.61 16.14
C SER A 192 -32.09 16.58 17.49
N TRP A 193 -33.26 15.95 17.55
CA TRP A 193 -34.02 15.76 18.78
C TRP A 193 -33.43 14.65 19.65
N CYS A 194 -33.59 14.76 20.96
CA CYS A 194 -33.21 13.71 21.89
C CYS A 194 -34.13 12.48 21.73
N PRO A 195 -33.57 11.26 21.65
CA PRO A 195 -34.35 10.02 21.58
C PRO A 195 -35.19 9.72 22.83
N SER A 196 -35.00 10.45 23.94
CA SER A 196 -35.78 10.35 25.17
C SER A 196 -36.74 11.54 25.31
N ASP A 197 -37.95 11.30 25.81
CA ASP A 197 -38.96 12.34 26.05
C ASP A 197 -38.70 13.12 27.35
N VAL A 198 -37.88 12.56 28.25
CA VAL A 198 -37.48 13.15 29.54
C VAL A 198 -36.14 13.89 29.41
N ASN A 199 -35.97 14.97 30.18
CA ASN A 199 -34.72 15.69 30.32
C ASN A 199 -33.63 14.82 30.99
N VAL A 200 -32.63 14.42 30.21
CA VAL A 200 -31.54 13.53 30.64
C VAL A 200 -30.45 14.27 31.44
N LEU A 201 -30.41 15.61 31.35
CA LEU A 201 -29.35 16.45 31.91
C LEU A 201 -29.65 16.92 33.34
N SER A 202 -30.90 17.27 33.65
CA SER A 202 -31.27 17.90 34.92
C SER A 202 -31.67 16.91 36.03
N GLY A 203 -31.67 15.59 35.76
CA GLY A 203 -32.09 14.55 36.70
C GLY A 203 -33.57 14.60 37.12
N ASN A 204 -34.31 15.61 36.67
CA ASN A 204 -35.74 15.77 36.90
C ASN A 204 -36.51 15.07 35.78
N ASN A 205 -37.55 14.30 36.12
CA ASN A 205 -38.40 13.60 35.15
C ASN A 205 -39.36 14.51 34.36
N LYS A 206 -38.96 15.75 34.07
CA LYS A 206 -39.75 16.70 33.28
C LYS A 206 -39.65 16.35 31.79
N LYS A 207 -40.80 16.39 31.10
CA LYS A 207 -40.91 16.18 29.65
C LYS A 207 -40.55 17.43 28.87
N ASP A 208 -39.27 17.80 28.91
CA ASP A 208 -38.78 19.04 28.28
C ASP A 208 -38.51 18.91 26.77
N LEU A 209 -38.55 17.68 26.22
CA LEU A 209 -38.26 17.33 24.82
C LEU A 209 -37.02 18.05 24.28
N LEU A 210 -35.84 17.53 24.62
CA LEU A 210 -34.59 18.20 24.29
C LEU A 210 -34.29 18.20 22.79
N LEU A 211 -33.74 19.31 22.28
CA LEU A 211 -33.31 19.48 20.89
C LEU A 211 -31.87 19.98 20.86
N ALA A 212 -30.98 19.35 20.11
CA ALA A 212 -29.64 19.85 19.85
C ALA A 212 -29.58 20.60 18.51
N SER A 213 -28.87 21.72 18.47
CA SER A 213 -28.65 22.50 17.25
C SER A 213 -27.18 22.76 16.99
N GLY A 214 -26.76 22.52 15.75
CA GLY A 214 -25.46 22.87 15.22
C GLY A 214 -25.57 23.94 14.14
N ALA A 215 -24.65 24.89 14.15
CA ALA A 215 -24.60 26.00 13.21
C ALA A 215 -23.20 26.13 12.58
N LYS A 216 -23.04 27.15 11.74
CA LYS A 216 -21.72 27.63 11.25
C LYS A 216 -20.96 28.48 12.27
N ASP A 217 -21.33 28.38 13.55
CA ASP A 217 -20.51 28.88 14.64
C ASP A 217 -19.68 27.72 15.24
N ARG A 218 -19.20 27.86 16.47
CA ARG A 218 -18.43 26.82 17.19
C ARG A 218 -19.23 26.16 18.30
N ASN A 219 -20.50 26.49 18.43
CA ASN A 219 -21.29 26.16 19.60
C ASN A 219 -22.39 25.18 19.19
N VAL A 220 -22.70 24.26 20.09
CA VAL A 220 -23.88 23.41 20.01
C VAL A 220 -24.76 23.76 21.19
N PHE A 221 -26.00 24.17 20.92
CA PHE A 221 -26.98 24.46 21.97
C PHE A 221 -27.91 23.26 22.16
N ILE A 222 -28.22 22.96 23.42
CA ILE A 222 -29.25 21.99 23.80
C ILE A 222 -30.44 22.76 24.35
N TRP A 223 -31.60 22.63 23.71
CA TRP A 223 -32.82 23.39 23.98
C TRP A 223 -33.88 22.55 24.69
N ARG A 224 -34.65 23.17 25.60
CA ARG A 224 -35.89 22.63 26.17
C ARG A 224 -37.07 22.98 25.26
N ALA A 225 -37.12 22.37 24.08
CA ALA A 225 -38.05 22.74 23.02
C ALA A 225 -39.51 22.36 23.30
N GLY A 226 -39.76 21.37 24.17
CA GLY A 226 -41.10 21.01 24.66
C GLY A 226 -41.52 21.72 25.95
N GLY A 227 -40.60 22.45 26.60
CA GLY A 227 -40.82 23.12 27.88
C GLY A 227 -40.96 24.63 27.73
N ASP A 228 -39.92 25.37 28.14
CA ASP A 228 -39.90 26.85 28.17
C ASP A 228 -39.23 27.49 26.95
N GLY A 229 -38.69 26.69 26.02
CA GLY A 229 -37.98 27.18 24.85
C GLY A 229 -36.62 27.84 25.16
N ARG A 230 -36.07 27.65 26.36
CA ARG A 230 -34.72 28.12 26.71
C ARG A 230 -33.68 27.02 26.45
N TYR A 231 -32.42 27.41 26.29
CA TYR A 231 -31.33 26.44 26.25
C TYR A 231 -31.00 25.93 27.66
N GLU A 232 -30.75 24.63 27.78
CA GLU A 232 -30.33 23.97 29.00
C GLU A 232 -28.81 24.11 29.18
N THR A 233 -28.05 23.79 28.12
CA THR A 233 -26.58 23.80 28.13
C THR A 233 -26.03 24.18 26.75
N THR A 234 -24.76 24.58 26.74
CA THR A 234 -24.00 24.90 25.53
C THR A 234 -22.70 24.10 25.52
N ILE A 235 -22.39 23.50 24.38
CA ILE A 235 -21.17 22.73 24.14
C ILE A 235 -20.30 23.50 23.14
N ASN A 236 -19.04 23.72 23.49
CA ASN A 236 -18.09 24.41 22.60
C ASN A 236 -17.17 23.39 21.93
N ILE A 237 -17.11 23.43 20.60
CA ILE A 237 -16.25 22.54 19.82
C ILE A 237 -14.78 22.96 19.94
N PRO A 238 -13.83 22.02 20.18
CA PRO A 238 -12.41 22.32 20.25
C PRO A 238 -11.86 22.95 18.96
N ASN A 239 -10.95 23.91 19.11
CA ASN A 239 -10.32 24.62 17.98
C ASN A 239 -9.13 23.84 17.38
N MET A 240 -8.46 23.03 18.20
CA MET A 240 -7.32 22.20 17.80
C MET A 240 -7.76 20.76 17.54
N PRO A 241 -7.12 20.06 16.59
CA PRO A 241 -7.40 18.65 16.33
C PRO A 241 -6.99 17.78 17.53
N PHE A 242 -7.61 16.61 17.67
CA PHE A 242 -7.31 15.68 18.77
C PHE A 242 -5.95 14.96 18.59
N PRO A 243 -5.65 14.35 17.43
CA PRO A 243 -4.34 13.83 17.10
C PRO A 243 -3.53 14.81 16.22
N ASN A 244 -2.28 15.05 16.58
CA ASN A 244 -1.34 15.88 15.82
C ASN A 244 -0.66 15.15 14.63
N SER A 245 -0.93 13.85 14.43
CA SER A 245 -0.16 12.99 13.52
C SER A 245 -0.63 12.97 12.05
N CYS A 246 -1.83 13.47 11.73
CA CYS A 246 -2.36 13.44 10.36
C CYS A 246 -2.42 14.84 9.75
N HIS A 247 -1.96 14.98 8.50
CA HIS A 247 -2.18 16.18 7.68
C HIS A 247 -3.68 16.38 7.43
N LYS A 248 -4.36 17.10 8.33
CA LYS A 248 -5.78 17.44 8.22
C LYS A 248 -5.95 18.85 7.68
N GLY A 249 -6.78 19.00 6.66
CA GLY A 249 -7.14 20.32 6.13
C GLY A 249 -8.38 20.86 6.83
N LYS A 250 -8.34 22.10 7.33
CA LYS A 250 -9.57 22.82 7.70
C LYS A 250 -10.48 22.97 6.49
N LEU A 251 -11.79 23.07 6.73
CA LEU A 251 -12.73 23.54 5.71
C LEU A 251 -12.19 24.85 5.11
N GLY A 252 -12.26 25.00 3.78
CA GLY A 252 -11.71 26.17 3.08
C GLY A 252 -12.26 27.49 3.64
N SER A 253 -11.46 28.57 3.56
CA SER A 253 -11.81 29.88 4.15
C SER A 253 -13.13 30.46 3.61
N SER A 254 -13.61 30.00 2.45
CA SER A 254 -14.83 30.48 1.80
C SER A 254 -16.13 29.95 2.42
N THR A 255 -16.13 28.78 3.05
CA THR A 255 -17.38 28.12 3.52
C THR A 255 -17.62 28.18 5.03
N GLY A 256 -16.61 28.60 5.82
CA GLY A 256 -16.74 28.73 7.27
C GLY A 256 -16.70 27.39 8.03
N THR A 257 -17.11 27.38 9.30
CA THR A 257 -17.22 26.15 10.10
C THR A 257 -18.54 25.44 9.79
N TRP A 258 -18.58 24.11 9.97
CA TRP A 258 -19.81 23.31 9.78
C TRP A 258 -19.93 22.28 10.89
N ILE A 259 -20.93 22.44 11.75
CA ILE A 259 -21.16 21.53 12.88
C ILE A 259 -22.41 20.70 12.61
N ALA A 260 -22.21 19.50 12.08
CA ALA A 260 -23.24 18.48 12.02
C ALA A 260 -23.45 17.88 13.42
N VAL A 261 -24.71 17.69 13.81
CA VAL A 261 -25.10 17.20 15.13
C VAL A 261 -26.09 16.06 14.97
N CYS A 262 -25.86 14.96 15.67
CA CYS A 262 -26.74 13.80 15.67
C CYS A 262 -26.88 13.21 17.07
N TRP A 263 -28.10 13.17 17.59
CA TRP A 263 -28.40 12.68 18.92
C TRP A 263 -28.86 11.22 18.84
N VAL A 264 -27.95 10.32 19.18
CA VAL A 264 -28.10 8.88 18.89
C VAL A 264 -28.69 8.13 20.07
N GLU A 265 -28.18 8.37 21.28
CA GLU A 265 -28.68 7.76 22.50
C GLU A 265 -29.04 8.86 23.52
N PRO A 266 -29.90 8.60 24.50
CA PRO A 266 -30.32 9.63 25.47
C PRO A 266 -29.15 10.39 26.11
N LYS A 267 -28.01 9.72 26.33
CA LYS A 267 -26.79 10.29 26.93
C LYS A 267 -25.63 10.51 25.96
N VAL A 268 -25.76 10.15 24.68
CA VAL A 268 -24.66 10.21 23.70
C VAL A 268 -25.05 11.11 22.52
N LEU A 269 -24.31 12.20 22.36
CA LEU A 269 -24.47 13.15 21.27
C LEU A 269 -23.23 13.12 20.38
N LEU A 270 -23.40 12.99 19.06
CA LEU A 270 -22.32 13.03 18.08
C LEU A 270 -22.25 14.39 17.40
N THR A 271 -21.04 14.91 17.20
CA THR A 271 -20.81 16.18 16.51
C THR A 271 -19.61 16.12 15.57
N SER A 272 -19.64 16.83 14.46
CA SER A 272 -18.45 17.04 13.63
C SER A 272 -17.45 18.00 14.27
N SER A 273 -16.16 17.81 14.01
CA SER A 273 -15.10 18.75 14.33
C SER A 273 -14.73 19.64 13.13
N LEU A 274 -13.96 20.70 13.38
CA LEU A 274 -13.43 21.60 12.35
C LEU A 274 -12.44 20.94 11.37
N TRP A 275 -11.95 19.74 11.72
CA TRP A 275 -10.85 19.05 11.07
C TRP A 275 -11.26 17.69 10.47
N GLY A 276 -12.56 17.38 10.44
CA GLY A 276 -13.08 16.11 9.91
C GLY A 276 -13.23 14.99 10.93
N GLU A 277 -13.03 15.25 12.21
CA GLU A 277 -13.20 14.23 13.24
C GLU A 277 -14.67 14.12 13.63
N LEU A 278 -15.08 12.91 13.99
CA LEU A 278 -16.37 12.69 14.63
C LEU A 278 -16.14 12.60 16.14
N LEU A 279 -16.77 13.51 16.90
CA LEU A 279 -16.66 13.60 18.36
C LEU A 279 -17.93 13.02 19.00
N SER A 280 -17.75 12.34 20.13
CA SER A 280 -18.81 11.78 20.96
C SER A 280 -18.84 12.48 22.31
N TRP A 281 -20.00 13.02 22.70
CA TRP A 281 -20.22 13.70 23.97
C TRP A 281 -21.06 12.83 24.88
N ASP A 282 -20.51 12.47 26.04
CA ASP A 282 -21.27 11.86 27.12
C ASP A 282 -21.91 12.97 27.96
N LEU A 283 -23.24 13.03 27.91
CA LEU A 283 -24.06 14.02 28.58
C LEU A 283 -24.36 13.65 30.05
N SER A 284 -23.80 12.55 30.57
CA SER A 284 -23.95 12.17 31.98
C SER A 284 -23.14 13.02 32.96
N THR A 285 -22.04 13.63 32.50
CA THR A 285 -21.11 14.41 33.33
C THR A 285 -21.33 15.91 33.15
N SER A 286 -21.34 16.67 34.25
CA SER A 286 -21.60 18.11 34.27
C SER A 286 -20.52 18.97 33.57
N LYS A 287 -19.34 18.39 33.32
CA LYS A 287 -18.29 18.94 32.44
C LYS A 287 -18.02 17.93 31.33
N SER A 288 -18.86 17.90 30.31
CA SER A 288 -18.70 16.99 29.17
C SER A 288 -17.46 17.37 28.36
N LYS A 289 -16.35 16.64 28.53
CA LYS A 289 -15.25 16.65 27.55
C LYS A 289 -15.63 15.72 26.40
N PRO A 290 -15.28 16.04 25.14
CA PRO A 290 -15.57 15.16 24.03
C PRO A 290 -14.60 13.97 24.01
N ASN A 291 -15.13 12.80 23.71
CA ASN A 291 -14.38 11.61 23.33
C ASN A 291 -14.25 11.55 21.81
N LEU A 292 -13.15 10.98 21.33
CA LEU A 292 -12.92 10.81 19.89
C LEU A 292 -13.65 9.56 19.40
N PHE A 293 -14.61 9.71 18.46
CA PHE A 293 -15.29 8.58 17.86
C PHE A 293 -14.47 8.02 16.68
N HIS A 294 -14.12 8.82 15.67
CA HIS A 294 -13.14 8.40 14.65
C HIS A 294 -12.42 9.58 13.97
N THR A 295 -11.31 9.28 13.28
CA THR A 295 -10.43 10.24 12.59
C THR A 295 -10.24 9.95 11.10
N TYR A 296 -11.02 9.04 10.52
CA TYR A 296 -10.78 8.56 9.15
C TYR A 296 -11.00 9.60 8.04
N HIS A 297 -11.69 10.71 8.30
CA HIS A 297 -11.79 11.80 7.34
C HIS A 297 -10.62 12.78 7.45
N CYS A 298 -10.17 13.31 6.32
CA CYS A 298 -9.06 14.26 6.24
C CYS A 298 -9.49 15.72 6.00
N ARG A 299 -10.79 15.95 5.83
CA ARG A 299 -11.44 17.27 5.66
C ARG A 299 -12.75 17.33 6.43
N GLY A 300 -13.33 18.52 6.57
CA GLY A 300 -14.50 18.73 7.42
C GLY A 300 -15.73 17.89 7.03
N LEU A 301 -16.31 17.27 8.06
CA LEU A 301 -17.47 16.38 8.03
C LEU A 301 -18.75 17.23 8.07
N PHE A 302 -19.71 16.95 7.19
CA PHE A 302 -20.94 17.73 7.09
C PHE A 302 -22.25 16.95 7.27
N CYS A 303 -22.23 15.63 7.26
CA CYS A 303 -23.42 14.80 7.45
C CYS A 303 -23.11 13.55 8.27
N ILE A 304 -23.99 13.21 9.21
CA ILE A 304 -23.92 12.07 10.12
C ILE A 304 -25.26 11.33 10.03
N ALA A 305 -25.24 10.04 9.72
CA ALA A 305 -26.42 9.20 9.61
C ALA A 305 -26.25 7.92 10.45
N PRO A 306 -26.88 7.82 11.64
CA PRO A 306 -26.82 6.61 12.46
C PRO A 306 -27.73 5.52 11.90
N MET A 307 -27.35 4.25 12.09
CA MET A 307 -28.25 3.13 11.81
C MET A 307 -29.32 3.05 12.92
N PRO A 308 -30.63 3.07 12.59
CA PRO A 308 -31.67 2.98 13.60
C PRO A 308 -31.70 1.59 14.27
N LYS A 309 -31.93 1.53 15.59
CA LYS A 309 -31.94 0.25 16.34
C LYS A 309 -33.14 -0.63 15.94
N ASN A 310 -32.88 -1.93 15.74
CA ASN A 310 -33.94 -2.94 15.67
C ASN A 310 -34.48 -3.21 17.07
N ASN A 311 -35.78 -2.94 17.29
CA ASN A 311 -36.48 -3.24 18.54
C ASN A 311 -36.81 -4.73 18.70
N GLU A 312 -36.06 -5.63 18.07
CA GLU A 312 -36.17 -7.04 18.43
C GLU A 312 -35.65 -7.19 19.85
N LYS A 313 -36.54 -7.63 20.75
CA LYS A 313 -36.20 -8.07 22.11
C LYS A 313 -35.23 -9.24 21.97
N SER A 314 -33.94 -8.96 21.81
CA SER A 314 -32.92 -9.98 22.01
C SER A 314 -32.92 -10.30 23.52
N ASP A 315 -33.24 -11.53 23.88
CA ASP A 315 -33.27 -12.03 25.26
C ASP A 315 -31.90 -11.98 25.96
N ASN A 316 -30.85 -11.60 25.22
CA ASN A 316 -29.50 -11.40 25.73
C ASN A 316 -29.27 -9.93 26.12
N TRP A 317 -29.62 -9.57 27.35
CA TRP A 317 -29.24 -8.29 27.98
C TRP A 317 -27.70 -8.03 28.02
N ARG A 318 -26.90 -9.05 27.70
CA ARG A 318 -25.43 -9.00 27.62
C ARG A 318 -24.87 -8.45 26.29
N THR A 319 -25.62 -8.51 25.20
CA THR A 319 -25.24 -7.85 23.93
C THR A 319 -25.72 -6.41 23.98
N LYS A 320 -24.87 -5.50 24.49
CA LYS A 320 -25.10 -4.06 24.32
C LYS A 320 -25.26 -3.79 22.82
N SER A 321 -26.39 -3.22 22.42
CA SER A 321 -26.64 -2.84 21.02
C SER A 321 -25.48 -1.99 20.50
N GLU A 322 -24.76 -2.47 19.50
CA GLU A 322 -23.57 -1.81 18.97
C GLU A 322 -24.00 -0.65 18.05
N LEU A 323 -23.56 0.57 18.36
CA LEU A 323 -23.88 1.75 17.58
C LEU A 323 -23.10 1.76 16.26
N VAL A 324 -23.79 1.80 15.13
CA VAL A 324 -23.21 1.94 13.79
C VAL A 324 -23.56 3.32 13.21
N VAL A 325 -22.56 4.04 12.71
CA VAL A 325 -22.70 5.42 12.22
C VAL A 325 -22.04 5.56 10.86
N TRP A 326 -22.78 6.15 9.92
CA TRP A 326 -22.27 6.58 8.64
C TRP A 326 -21.95 8.08 8.65
N SER A 327 -20.83 8.45 8.04
CA SER A 327 -20.38 9.84 7.94
C SER A 327 -19.95 10.22 6.54
N LEU A 328 -20.18 11.50 6.19
CA LEU A 328 -19.73 12.13 4.95
C LEU A 328 -18.91 13.37 5.22
N ALA A 329 -17.83 13.52 4.44
CA ALA A 329 -16.99 14.69 4.47
C ALA A 329 -16.58 15.17 3.07
N GLN A 330 -15.93 16.33 3.03
CA GLN A 330 -15.47 16.97 1.79
C GLN A 330 -14.33 16.19 1.09
N ASP A 331 -13.75 15.21 1.77
CA ASP A 331 -12.74 14.32 1.21
C ASP A 331 -13.30 13.26 0.25
N ARG A 332 -14.63 13.26 0.01
CA ARG A 332 -15.34 12.35 -0.91
C ARG A 332 -15.34 10.89 -0.47
N TRP A 333 -15.16 10.64 0.82
CA TRP A 333 -15.32 9.31 1.40
C TRP A 333 -16.68 9.19 2.10
N ILE A 334 -17.30 8.02 1.95
CA ILE A 334 -18.40 7.57 2.81
C ILE A 334 -17.82 6.54 3.76
N ILE A 335 -17.95 6.79 5.06
CA ILE A 335 -17.30 5.98 6.10
C ILE A 335 -18.38 5.41 7.01
N CYS A 336 -18.32 4.11 7.27
CA CYS A 336 -19.12 3.44 8.28
C CYS A 336 -18.22 3.03 9.44
N CYS A 337 -18.57 3.46 10.65
CA CYS A 337 -17.86 3.12 11.87
C CYS A 337 -18.81 2.49 12.88
N LYS A 338 -18.35 1.42 13.50
CA LYS A 338 -19.04 0.72 14.58
C LYS A 338 -18.37 1.04 15.91
N GLN A 339 -19.18 1.43 16.89
CA GLN A 339 -18.70 1.78 18.22
C GLN A 339 -18.09 0.55 18.89
N ASN A 340 -16.90 0.74 19.46
CA ASN A 340 -16.20 -0.31 20.17
C ASN A 340 -16.87 -0.61 21.52
N SER A 341 -16.70 -1.83 22.05
CA SER A 341 -17.25 -2.22 23.35
C SER A 341 -16.76 -1.33 24.50
N ASP A 342 -15.56 -0.77 24.33
CA ASP A 342 -14.95 0.23 25.20
C ASP A 342 -15.10 1.64 24.58
N PRO A 343 -15.92 2.54 25.17
CA PRO A 343 -16.18 3.88 24.63
C PRO A 343 -14.97 4.83 24.73
N SER A 344 -13.88 4.42 25.38
CA SER A 344 -12.62 5.19 25.41
C SER A 344 -11.76 4.99 24.16
N LYS A 345 -12.00 3.90 23.41
CA LYS A 345 -11.29 3.60 22.16
C LYS A 345 -12.05 4.16 20.96
N PRO A 346 -11.35 4.58 19.89
CA PRO A 346 -12.01 4.98 18.65
C PRO A 346 -12.82 3.81 18.07
N ALA A 347 -13.89 4.16 17.35
CA ALA A 347 -14.76 3.25 16.65
C ALA A 347 -14.00 2.45 15.57
N THR A 348 -14.41 1.20 15.37
CA THR A 348 -13.83 0.31 14.35
C THR A 348 -14.40 0.64 12.98
N LEU A 349 -13.55 0.76 11.98
CA LEU A 349 -13.95 0.95 10.58
C LEU A 349 -14.61 -0.32 10.03
N GLU A 350 -15.85 -0.20 9.53
CA GLU A 350 -16.53 -1.30 8.83
C GLU A 350 -16.50 -1.13 7.32
N TYR A 351 -16.79 0.09 6.83
CA TYR A 351 -16.79 0.40 5.40
C TYR A 351 -16.07 1.71 5.13
N LYS A 352 -15.28 1.75 4.05
CA LYS A 352 -14.62 2.96 3.57
C LYS A 352 -14.79 3.06 2.06
N ILE A 353 -15.83 3.76 1.62
CA ILE A 353 -16.26 3.82 0.22
C ILE A 353 -15.75 5.11 -0.44
N PRO A 354 -14.92 5.01 -1.50
CA PRO A 354 -14.46 6.15 -2.26
C PRO A 354 -15.54 6.62 -3.23
N THR A 355 -15.70 7.93 -3.39
CA THR A 355 -16.67 8.50 -4.33
C THR A 355 -16.04 9.47 -5.33
N GLN A 356 -16.70 9.66 -6.47
CA GLN A 356 -16.18 10.39 -7.62
C GLN A 356 -16.92 11.71 -7.87
N GLY A 357 -16.18 12.82 -7.89
CA GLY A 357 -16.75 14.17 -8.05
C GLY A 357 -16.97 14.64 -9.49
N GLY A 358 -16.47 13.87 -10.46
CA GLY A 358 -16.48 14.24 -11.87
C GLY A 358 -16.36 13.00 -12.76
N PHE A 359 -16.33 13.22 -14.08
CA PHE A 359 -16.07 12.15 -15.02
C PHE A 359 -14.61 11.70 -14.93
N VAL A 360 -14.39 10.40 -15.08
CA VAL A 360 -13.05 9.84 -15.29
C VAL A 360 -12.71 10.10 -16.75
N TYR A 361 -11.67 10.91 -17.01
CA TYR A 361 -11.29 11.29 -18.37
C TYR A 361 -10.18 10.42 -18.93
N CYS A 362 -9.31 9.90 -18.06
CA CYS A 362 -8.16 9.08 -18.43
C CYS A 362 -7.87 8.07 -17.33
N MET A 363 -7.32 6.92 -17.73
CA MET A 363 -6.92 5.84 -16.86
C MET A 363 -5.73 5.12 -17.48
N ALA A 364 -4.78 4.69 -16.65
CA ALA A 364 -3.63 3.92 -17.09
C ALA A 364 -3.22 2.94 -15.98
N ALA A 365 -3.00 1.68 -16.34
CA ALA A 365 -2.39 0.69 -15.47
C ALA A 365 -0.86 0.88 -15.47
N CYS A 366 -0.21 0.60 -14.34
CA CYS A 366 1.25 0.62 -14.30
C CYS A 366 1.80 -0.52 -15.17
N PRO A 367 2.80 -0.26 -16.05
CA PRO A 367 3.35 -1.27 -16.94
C PRO A 367 4.13 -2.37 -16.20
N ILE A 368 4.63 -2.08 -14.99
CA ILE A 368 5.43 -3.00 -14.17
C ILE A 368 4.54 -3.73 -13.15
N ASP A 369 3.74 -2.98 -12.38
CA ASP A 369 2.83 -3.52 -11.37
C ASP A 369 1.37 -3.41 -11.84
N THR A 370 0.88 -4.47 -12.49
CA THR A 370 -0.49 -4.53 -13.02
C THR A 370 -1.59 -4.39 -11.95
N SER A 371 -1.24 -4.49 -10.65
CA SER A 371 -2.19 -4.23 -9.58
C SER A 371 -2.47 -2.74 -9.35
N ARG A 372 -1.66 -1.82 -9.89
CA ARG A 372 -1.85 -0.37 -9.70
C ARG A 372 -2.45 0.30 -10.92
N ILE A 373 -3.51 1.07 -10.68
CA ILE A 373 -4.18 1.87 -11.71
C ILE A 373 -4.21 3.33 -11.27
N VAL A 374 -3.78 4.23 -12.15
CA VAL A 374 -4.00 5.67 -11.97
C VAL A 374 -5.12 6.11 -12.89
N PHE A 375 -6.01 6.96 -12.38
CA PHE A 375 -7.03 7.59 -13.19
C PHE A 375 -7.23 9.06 -12.82
N GLY A 376 -7.42 9.86 -13.86
CA GLY A 376 -7.64 11.30 -13.77
C GLY A 376 -9.11 11.65 -13.82
N VAL A 377 -9.56 12.44 -12.84
CA VAL A 377 -10.96 12.79 -12.69
C VAL A 377 -11.18 14.29 -12.86
N GLY A 378 -12.36 14.65 -13.36
CA GLY A 378 -12.78 16.04 -13.57
C GLY A 378 -12.93 16.89 -12.31
N ASP A 379 -12.75 16.33 -11.12
CA ASP A 379 -12.70 17.06 -9.85
C ASP A 379 -11.30 17.59 -9.50
N ALA A 380 -10.36 17.54 -10.46
CA ALA A 380 -8.97 17.95 -10.33
C ALA A 380 -8.16 17.11 -9.31
N ILE A 381 -8.63 15.88 -9.06
CA ILE A 381 -7.97 14.90 -8.20
C ILE A 381 -7.51 13.74 -9.08
N LEU A 382 -6.24 13.41 -8.94
CA LEU A 382 -5.66 12.20 -9.49
C LEU A 382 -5.76 11.09 -8.45
N ARG A 383 -6.28 9.94 -8.84
CA ARG A 383 -6.47 8.80 -7.93
C ARG A 383 -5.57 7.66 -8.36
N LEU A 384 -4.86 7.08 -7.40
CA LEU A 384 -4.10 5.85 -7.56
C LEU A 384 -4.84 4.76 -6.78
N TRP A 385 -5.20 3.69 -7.47
CA TRP A 385 -5.94 2.57 -6.95
C TRP A 385 -5.07 1.32 -6.98
N ASN A 386 -4.88 0.73 -5.80
CA ASN A 386 -4.22 -0.56 -5.65
C ASN A 386 -5.27 -1.67 -5.70
N LEU A 387 -5.09 -2.65 -6.58
CA LEU A 387 -5.99 -3.78 -6.83
C LEU A 387 -5.51 -5.10 -6.21
N SER A 388 -4.42 -5.08 -5.43
CA SER A 388 -3.82 -6.28 -4.83
C SER A 388 -4.72 -6.99 -3.81
N GLU A 389 -5.56 -6.25 -3.07
CA GLU A 389 -6.47 -6.80 -2.05
C GLU A 389 -7.94 -6.89 -2.54
N PRO A 390 -8.74 -7.83 -2.01
CA PRO A 390 -10.17 -7.89 -2.33
C PRO A 390 -10.96 -6.73 -1.68
N HIS A 391 -11.38 -5.77 -2.51
CA HIS A 391 -12.07 -4.52 -2.14
C HIS A 391 -13.56 -4.66 -1.75
N THR A 392 -13.86 -5.59 -0.83
CA THR A 392 -15.25 -5.84 -0.38
C THR A 392 -15.76 -4.73 0.55
N LYS A 393 -14.96 -4.37 1.56
CA LYS A 393 -15.33 -3.40 2.62
C LYS A 393 -14.53 -2.10 2.59
N THR A 394 -13.25 -2.19 2.26
CA THR A 394 -12.32 -1.06 2.25
C THR A 394 -11.64 -0.96 0.90
N PHE A 395 -11.49 0.27 0.40
CA PHE A 395 -10.80 0.56 -0.84
C PHE A 395 -9.45 1.21 -0.59
N ASP A 396 -8.39 0.67 -1.20
CA ASP A 396 -7.07 1.29 -1.19
C ASP A 396 -6.91 2.24 -2.37
N VAL A 397 -7.46 3.45 -2.20
CA VAL A 397 -7.36 4.54 -3.17
C VAL A 397 -6.68 5.74 -2.52
N SER A 398 -5.51 6.12 -3.03
CA SER A 398 -4.84 7.35 -2.65
C SER A 398 -5.23 8.49 -3.60
N SER A 399 -5.23 9.73 -3.09
CA SER A 399 -5.73 10.90 -3.82
C SER A 399 -4.71 12.04 -3.82
N HIS A 400 -4.27 12.44 -5.00
CA HIS A 400 -3.30 13.52 -5.22
C HIS A 400 -3.99 14.71 -5.87
N TRP A 401 -3.93 15.88 -5.22
CA TRP A 401 -4.64 17.09 -5.67
C TRP A 401 -3.77 18.35 -5.62
N GLN A 402 -2.59 18.28 -4.98
CA GLN A 402 -1.73 19.44 -4.78
C GLN A 402 -1.22 19.97 -6.12
N LYS A 403 -1.34 21.28 -6.36
CA LYS A 403 -0.90 21.99 -7.57
C LYS A 403 -1.57 21.60 -8.91
N ILE A 404 -2.40 20.56 -8.98
CA ILE A 404 -3.07 20.12 -10.23
C ILE A 404 -4.10 21.16 -10.71
N ARG A 405 -4.92 21.72 -9.79
CA ARG A 405 -5.85 22.86 -9.93
C ARG A 405 -6.88 22.83 -11.09
N GLY A 406 -6.87 21.82 -11.97
CA GLY A 406 -7.70 21.73 -13.17
C GLY A 406 -8.06 20.29 -13.54
N LYS A 407 -8.97 20.10 -14.48
CA LYS A 407 -9.47 18.76 -14.86
C LYS A 407 -8.33 17.96 -15.48
N ILE A 408 -8.09 16.76 -14.98
CA ILE A 408 -7.04 15.89 -15.52
C ILE A 408 -7.59 15.21 -16.77
N ARG A 409 -6.88 15.33 -17.89
CA ARG A 409 -7.32 14.90 -19.21
C ARG A 409 -6.46 13.81 -19.82
N ALA A 410 -5.19 13.76 -19.45
CA ALA A 410 -4.25 12.73 -19.87
C ALA A 410 -3.38 12.29 -18.69
N VAL A 411 -3.02 11.01 -18.66
CA VAL A 411 -2.12 10.41 -17.67
C VAL A 411 -1.21 9.43 -18.42
N SER A 412 0.05 9.35 -18.01
CA SER A 412 1.00 8.37 -18.56
C SER A 412 2.00 7.92 -17.50
N TRP A 413 2.12 6.60 -17.32
CA TRP A 413 3.13 6.00 -16.45
C TRP A 413 4.50 6.07 -17.09
N PHE A 414 5.53 6.26 -16.28
CA PHE A 414 6.89 6.09 -16.75
C PHE A 414 7.14 4.59 -17.05
N PRO A 415 7.70 4.23 -18.22
CA PRO A 415 7.84 2.82 -18.60
C PRO A 415 8.75 1.98 -17.69
N ASP A 416 9.86 2.56 -17.21
CA ASP A 416 10.88 1.80 -16.45
C ASP A 416 10.75 1.93 -14.91
N ASP A 417 9.76 2.67 -14.41
CA ASP A 417 9.63 2.99 -12.98
C ASP A 417 8.16 2.93 -12.54
N GLU A 418 7.91 2.23 -11.43
CA GLU A 418 6.58 2.12 -10.82
C GLU A 418 6.20 3.34 -9.96
N SER A 419 7.15 4.26 -9.74
CA SER A 419 6.96 5.46 -8.92
C SER A 419 6.49 6.65 -9.76
N THR A 420 7.02 6.83 -10.97
CA THR A 420 6.84 8.09 -11.70
C THR A 420 5.61 8.09 -12.60
N VAL A 421 4.73 9.09 -12.45
CA VAL A 421 3.55 9.26 -13.32
C VAL A 421 3.37 10.69 -13.77
N ALA A 422 3.14 10.88 -15.07
CA ALA A 422 2.83 12.16 -15.68
C ALA A 422 1.31 12.40 -15.75
N PHE A 423 0.90 13.65 -15.61
CA PHE A 423 -0.48 14.09 -15.79
C PHE A 423 -0.53 15.39 -16.61
N GLY A 424 -1.62 15.53 -17.37
CA GLY A 424 -1.94 16.68 -18.18
C GLY A 424 -3.34 17.19 -17.86
N THR A 425 -3.51 18.51 -17.83
CA THR A 425 -4.78 19.15 -17.43
C THR A 425 -5.48 19.84 -18.59
N SER A 426 -6.76 20.19 -18.38
CA SER A 426 -7.55 20.97 -19.33
C SER A 426 -7.04 22.41 -19.53
N GLU A 427 -6.22 22.91 -18.61
CA GLU A 427 -5.62 24.26 -18.64
C GLU A 427 -4.20 24.26 -19.22
N GLY A 428 -3.72 23.14 -19.77
CA GLY A 428 -2.40 23.05 -20.39
C GLY A 428 -1.24 22.79 -19.42
N ARG A 429 -1.51 22.63 -18.12
CA ARG A 429 -0.48 22.24 -17.15
C ARG A 429 -0.10 20.78 -17.32
N ILE A 430 1.21 20.53 -17.34
CA ILE A 430 1.82 19.21 -17.36
C ILE A 430 2.68 19.07 -16.11
N GLY A 431 2.59 17.92 -15.45
CA GLY A 431 3.39 17.64 -14.27
C GLY A 431 3.63 16.16 -14.10
N VAL A 432 4.56 15.86 -13.20
CA VAL A 432 4.93 14.50 -12.81
C VAL A 432 4.83 14.40 -11.29
N PHE A 433 4.28 13.30 -10.80
CA PHE A 433 4.22 13.00 -9.37
C PHE A 433 4.78 11.60 -9.11
N ASP A 434 5.14 11.40 -7.84
CA ASP A 434 5.61 10.12 -7.30
C ASP A 434 4.42 9.37 -6.69
N ALA A 435 4.13 8.19 -7.22
CA ALA A 435 3.07 7.28 -6.82
C ALA A 435 3.45 6.47 -5.56
N VAL A 436 4.73 6.35 -5.22
CA VAL A 436 5.21 5.52 -4.11
C VAL A 436 5.40 6.36 -2.85
N GLY A 437 4.40 6.37 -1.97
CA GLY A 437 4.54 6.64 -0.52
C GLY A 437 5.04 8.03 -0.07
N THR A 438 5.42 8.93 -0.97
CA THR A 438 5.89 10.27 -0.59
C THR A 438 4.79 11.31 -0.78
N ASN A 439 4.44 12.05 0.29
CA ASN A 439 3.52 13.20 0.23
C ASN A 439 4.15 14.43 -0.48
N LYS A 440 5.09 14.21 -1.40
CA LYS A 440 5.78 15.28 -2.11
C LYS A 440 4.81 15.91 -3.12
N PRO A 441 4.81 17.24 -3.26
CA PRO A 441 4.03 17.90 -4.29
C PRO A 441 4.57 17.52 -5.68
N PRO A 442 3.70 17.48 -6.72
CA PRO A 442 4.15 17.18 -8.07
C PRO A 442 5.17 18.22 -8.58
N ILE A 443 6.08 17.72 -9.41
CA ILE A 443 7.00 18.52 -10.21
C ILE A 443 6.22 19.00 -11.44
N LEU A 444 6.07 20.31 -11.58
CA LEU A 444 5.40 20.89 -12.74
C LEU A 444 6.45 21.21 -13.80
N TYR A 445 6.13 20.89 -15.05
CA TYR A 445 6.91 21.35 -16.19
C TYR A 445 6.54 22.79 -16.51
N ARG A 446 7.44 23.50 -17.21
CA ARG A 446 7.15 24.83 -17.72
C ARG A 446 5.88 24.79 -18.57
N GLN A 447 4.89 25.61 -18.21
CA GLN A 447 3.60 25.64 -18.90
C GLN A 447 3.79 26.24 -20.30
N TYR A 448 3.66 25.38 -21.31
CA TYR A 448 3.74 25.75 -22.72
C TYR A 448 2.33 25.87 -23.32
N HIS A 449 1.53 24.80 -23.17
CA HIS A 449 0.14 24.75 -23.62
C HIS A 449 -0.77 25.68 -22.80
N ARG A 450 -1.77 26.26 -23.46
CA ARG A 450 -2.81 27.12 -22.85
C ARG A 450 -4.16 26.41 -22.76
N ASN A 451 -4.38 25.39 -23.59
CA ASN A 451 -5.61 24.61 -23.69
C ASN A 451 -5.42 23.16 -23.21
N THR A 452 -6.43 22.33 -23.47
CA THR A 452 -6.49 20.96 -22.96
C THR A 452 -5.41 20.07 -23.55
N VAL A 453 -4.63 19.43 -22.67
CA VAL A 453 -3.73 18.34 -23.03
C VAL A 453 -4.56 17.09 -23.33
N TYR A 454 -4.55 16.62 -24.57
CA TYR A 454 -5.35 15.49 -25.02
C TYR A 454 -4.64 14.15 -24.82
N LYS A 455 -3.32 14.09 -25.07
CA LYS A 455 -2.53 12.87 -24.91
C LYS A 455 -1.14 13.16 -24.32
N LEU A 456 -0.63 12.18 -23.56
CA LEU A 456 0.70 12.17 -22.96
C LEU A 456 1.33 10.78 -23.13
N GLU A 457 2.60 10.73 -23.53
CA GLU A 457 3.35 9.47 -23.63
C GLU A 457 4.84 9.71 -23.39
N TRP A 458 5.50 8.75 -22.74
CA TRP A 458 6.94 8.77 -22.53
C TRP A 458 7.65 8.04 -23.67
N ALA A 459 8.74 8.61 -24.17
CA ALA A 459 9.60 7.94 -25.14
C ALA A 459 11.08 8.31 -24.95
N LYS A 460 11.97 7.43 -25.40
CA LYS A 460 13.42 7.61 -25.35
C LYS A 460 13.97 8.07 -26.70
N LEU A 461 14.59 9.24 -26.73
CA LEU A 461 15.32 9.76 -27.89
C LEU A 461 16.82 9.65 -27.60
N GLU A 462 17.53 8.92 -28.44
CA GLU A 462 18.97 8.60 -28.36
C GLU A 462 19.38 7.93 -27.03
N SER A 463 19.40 8.69 -25.93
CA SER A 463 19.75 8.23 -24.59
C SER A 463 18.92 8.87 -23.46
N GLU A 464 18.09 9.87 -23.75
CA GLU A 464 17.30 10.59 -22.75
C GLU A 464 15.80 10.35 -22.92
N TYR A 465 15.08 10.42 -21.79
CA TYR A 465 13.62 10.32 -21.77
C TYR A 465 12.96 11.69 -21.96
N PHE A 466 11.99 11.71 -22.85
CA PHE A 466 11.12 12.85 -23.12
C PHE A 466 9.67 12.48 -22.85
N LEU A 467 8.92 13.45 -22.30
CA LEU A 467 7.48 13.39 -22.16
C LEU A 467 6.85 14.15 -23.32
N PHE A 468 6.19 13.42 -24.22
CA PHE A 468 5.47 13.97 -25.35
C PHE A 468 4.08 14.40 -24.93
N SER A 469 3.64 15.55 -25.43
CA SER A 469 2.34 16.13 -25.14
C SER A 469 1.70 16.68 -26.41
N CYS A 470 0.40 16.42 -26.55
CA CYS A 470 -0.41 16.96 -27.63
C CYS A 470 -1.51 17.87 -27.08
N ALA A 471 -1.51 19.13 -27.53
CA ALA A 471 -2.56 20.11 -27.29
C ALA A 471 -2.52 21.16 -28.40
N GLU A 472 -3.64 21.85 -28.66
CA GLU A 472 -3.70 22.97 -29.64
C GLU A 472 -3.29 22.64 -31.07
N GLY A 473 -3.27 21.36 -31.47
CA GLY A 473 -2.72 20.97 -32.77
C GLY A 473 -1.19 20.88 -32.78
N GLU A 474 -0.54 21.07 -31.64
CA GLU A 474 0.91 21.02 -31.49
C GLU A 474 1.36 19.72 -30.82
N LEU A 475 2.50 19.18 -31.26
CA LEU A 475 3.19 18.06 -30.61
C LEU A 475 4.53 18.54 -30.05
N VAL A 476 4.67 18.41 -28.74
CA VAL A 476 5.78 19.01 -27.99
C VAL A 476 6.41 17.98 -27.05
N ALA A 477 7.75 17.94 -26.99
CA ALA A 477 8.52 17.04 -26.15
C ALA A 477 9.22 17.77 -25.00
N HIS A 478 8.99 17.31 -23.77
CA HIS A 478 9.59 17.84 -22.55
C HIS A 478 10.71 16.93 -22.03
N LYS A 479 11.88 17.49 -21.75
CA LYS A 479 13.04 16.72 -21.24
C LYS A 479 12.88 16.36 -19.76
N LYS A 480 13.03 15.07 -19.40
CA LYS A 480 12.85 14.58 -18.01
C LYS A 480 13.82 15.20 -17.00
N SER A 481 15.09 15.39 -17.38
CA SER A 481 16.14 15.88 -16.49
C SER A 481 16.04 17.37 -16.18
N THR A 482 15.41 18.16 -17.05
CA THR A 482 15.28 19.61 -16.93
C THR A 482 13.82 20.05 -17.08
N PRO A 483 12.96 19.86 -16.07
CA PRO A 483 11.52 20.16 -16.17
C PRO A 483 11.20 21.66 -16.40
N ASN A 484 12.15 22.55 -16.08
CA ASN A 484 12.00 24.00 -16.23
C ASN A 484 12.44 24.55 -17.61
N SER A 485 13.06 23.73 -18.47
CA SER A 485 13.50 24.18 -19.79
C SER A 485 12.32 24.39 -20.74
N ASP A 486 12.49 25.23 -21.75
CA ASP A 486 11.52 25.31 -22.84
C ASP A 486 11.47 23.97 -23.59
N PRO A 487 10.27 23.49 -23.95
CA PRO A 487 10.14 22.19 -24.59
C PRO A 487 10.40 22.25 -26.10
N MET A 488 10.72 21.09 -26.69
CA MET A 488 11.02 20.96 -28.11
C MET A 488 9.72 20.79 -28.91
N SER A 489 9.43 21.71 -29.83
CA SER A 489 8.30 21.59 -30.76
C SER A 489 8.67 20.68 -31.93
N ILE A 490 7.82 19.70 -32.23
CA ILE A 490 8.03 18.69 -33.28
C ILE A 490 7.07 18.95 -34.44
N ILE A 491 5.80 19.22 -34.12
CA ILE A 491 4.79 19.66 -35.09
C ILE A 491 4.14 20.93 -34.55
N MET A 492 4.07 21.94 -35.41
CA MET A 492 3.55 23.26 -35.07
C MET A 492 2.04 23.41 -35.27
N GLU A 493 1.39 22.68 -36.18
CA GLU A 493 -0.07 22.80 -36.39
C GLU A 493 -0.71 21.49 -36.86
N GLY A 494 -1.95 21.25 -36.40
CA GLY A 494 -2.84 20.19 -36.90
C GLY A 494 -2.66 18.78 -36.32
N CYS A 495 -1.85 18.57 -35.28
CA CYS A 495 -1.72 17.29 -34.58
C CYS A 495 -2.97 16.95 -33.73
N THR A 496 -3.58 15.80 -34.00
CA THR A 496 -4.79 15.34 -33.29
C THR A 496 -4.50 14.24 -32.29
N GLU A 497 -3.60 13.33 -32.65
CA GLU A 497 -3.28 12.15 -31.86
C GLU A 497 -1.89 11.63 -32.27
N PHE A 498 -1.19 10.96 -31.36
CA PHE A 498 0.09 10.31 -31.65
C PHE A 498 0.26 9.00 -30.88
N ALA A 499 1.15 8.12 -31.31
CA ALA A 499 1.45 6.88 -30.58
C ALA A 499 2.87 6.36 -30.90
N TRP A 500 3.61 5.95 -29.86
CA TRP A 500 4.92 5.35 -30.01
C TRP A 500 4.87 3.82 -30.13
N LYS A 501 5.71 3.27 -31.00
CA LYS A 501 6.03 1.85 -31.06
C LYS A 501 7.40 1.61 -30.45
N SER A 502 7.46 1.16 -29.20
CA SER A 502 8.69 0.72 -28.50
C SER A 502 9.92 1.63 -28.69
N ASN A 503 9.72 2.96 -28.71
CA ASN A 503 10.75 3.97 -28.97
C ASN A 503 11.41 3.93 -30.37
N LEU A 504 10.92 3.10 -31.30
CA LEU A 504 11.46 2.94 -32.65
C LEU A 504 10.80 3.87 -33.66
N CYS A 505 9.46 3.94 -33.63
CA CYS A 505 8.66 4.68 -34.59
C CYS A 505 7.56 5.47 -33.89
N LEU A 506 7.39 6.72 -34.28
CA LEU A 506 6.34 7.63 -33.83
C LEU A 506 5.31 7.78 -34.95
N ALA A 507 4.06 7.39 -34.69
CA ALA A 507 2.93 7.65 -35.57
C ALA A 507 2.19 8.91 -35.11
N ILE A 508 1.87 9.81 -36.04
CA ILE A 508 1.16 11.06 -35.75
C ILE A 508 0.00 11.23 -36.72
N ALA A 509 -1.19 11.49 -36.18
CA ALA A 509 -2.37 11.81 -36.97
C ALA A 509 -2.61 13.32 -37.04
N ILE A 510 -2.89 13.81 -38.24
CA ILE A 510 -3.15 15.21 -38.53
C ILE A 510 -4.66 15.42 -38.78
N GLU A 511 -5.17 16.62 -38.51
CA GLU A 511 -6.58 17.03 -38.70
C GLU A 511 -7.12 16.72 -40.11
N ASN A 512 -6.26 16.67 -41.12
CA ASN A 512 -6.62 16.32 -42.49
C ASN A 512 -6.90 14.81 -42.70
N GLY A 513 -6.81 13.99 -41.64
CA GLY A 513 -7.02 12.53 -41.69
C GLY A 513 -5.78 11.74 -42.15
N SER A 514 -4.63 12.39 -42.27
CA SER A 514 -3.37 11.73 -42.66
C SER A 514 -2.57 11.29 -41.44
N ILE A 515 -1.98 10.10 -41.50
CA ILE A 515 -1.06 9.59 -40.48
C ILE A 515 0.36 9.59 -41.06
N MET A 516 1.25 10.32 -40.41
CA MET A 516 2.66 10.41 -40.73
C MET A 516 3.50 9.59 -39.75
N PHE A 517 4.61 9.05 -40.23
CA PHE A 517 5.53 8.24 -39.41
C PHE A 517 6.90 8.90 -39.33
N TYR A 518 7.46 8.89 -38.12
CA TYR A 518 8.77 9.43 -37.80
C TYR A 518 9.67 8.35 -37.19
N ASP A 519 10.97 8.42 -37.46
CA ASP A 519 11.96 7.57 -36.81
C ASP A 519 12.36 8.11 -35.41
N GLN A 520 13.23 7.38 -34.71
CA GLN A 520 13.74 7.79 -33.39
C GLN A 520 14.47 9.15 -33.41
N LYS A 521 15.04 9.56 -34.55
CA LYS A 521 15.70 10.87 -34.74
C LYS A 521 14.72 11.96 -35.21
N LEU A 522 13.41 11.70 -35.15
CA LEU A 522 12.35 12.60 -35.61
C LEU A 522 12.44 12.96 -37.10
N ARG A 523 12.99 12.07 -37.94
CA ARG A 523 12.97 12.23 -39.40
C ARG A 523 11.69 11.61 -39.98
N LYS A 524 11.00 12.37 -40.82
CA LYS A 524 9.77 11.96 -41.50
C LYS A 524 10.05 10.83 -42.50
N ARG A 525 9.21 9.80 -42.54
CA ARG A 525 9.28 8.70 -43.51
C ARG A 525 8.25 8.87 -44.63
N ASN A 526 8.52 8.29 -45.80
CA ASN A 526 7.71 8.45 -47.01
C ASN A 526 6.36 7.72 -46.95
N SER A 527 6.20 6.77 -46.03
CA SER A 527 4.91 6.10 -45.82
C SER A 527 3.93 7.06 -45.14
N THR A 528 2.78 7.29 -45.77
CA THR A 528 1.66 8.04 -45.18
C THR A 528 0.36 7.27 -45.39
N ILE A 529 -0.48 7.22 -44.35
CA ILE A 529 -1.82 6.62 -44.45
C ILE A 529 -2.81 7.75 -44.55
N HIS A 530 -3.54 7.83 -45.66
CA HIS A 530 -4.59 8.82 -45.85
C HIS A 530 -5.97 8.22 -45.59
N ILE A 531 -6.65 8.71 -44.56
CA ILE A 531 -8.05 8.39 -44.27
C ILE A 531 -8.90 9.54 -44.81
N LEU A 532 -9.65 9.27 -45.87
CA LEU A 532 -10.40 10.30 -46.58
C LEU A 532 -11.51 10.89 -45.69
N ARG A 533 -11.41 12.20 -45.41
CA ARG A 533 -12.48 13.06 -44.86
C ARG A 533 -12.95 12.77 -43.42
N SER A 534 -12.13 12.16 -42.58
CA SER A 534 -12.46 11.95 -41.16
C SER A 534 -11.25 12.20 -40.25
N VAL A 535 -11.50 12.81 -39.09
CA VAL A 535 -10.46 13.02 -38.06
C VAL A 535 -10.18 11.69 -37.37
N VAL A 536 -8.89 11.40 -37.14
CA VAL A 536 -8.47 10.23 -36.35
C VAL A 536 -8.63 10.58 -34.88
N ASN A 537 -9.41 9.76 -34.17
CA ASN A 537 -9.71 9.99 -32.75
C ASN A 537 -8.70 9.30 -31.83
N CYS A 538 -8.17 8.13 -32.23
CA CYS A 538 -7.26 7.36 -31.40
C CYS A 538 -6.32 6.48 -32.25
N LEU A 539 -5.06 6.37 -31.81
CA LEU A 539 -4.03 5.48 -32.36
C LEU A 539 -3.51 4.57 -31.25
N ALA A 540 -3.41 3.27 -31.53
CA ALA A 540 -2.87 2.28 -30.59
C ALA A 540 -2.05 1.18 -31.28
N TRP A 541 -0.78 1.07 -30.90
CA TRP A 541 0.10 -0.02 -31.32
C TRP A 541 -0.16 -1.29 -30.51
N HIS A 542 -0.08 -2.46 -31.15
CA HIS A 542 -0.08 -3.74 -30.45
C HIS A 542 1.17 -3.86 -29.57
N PRO A 543 1.08 -4.40 -28.34
CA PRO A 543 2.25 -4.65 -27.50
C PRO A 543 3.22 -5.65 -28.17
N ASN A 544 4.52 -5.56 -27.86
CA ASN A 544 5.52 -6.45 -28.47
C ASN A 544 5.29 -7.93 -28.14
N SER A 545 4.76 -8.20 -26.95
CA SER A 545 4.36 -9.52 -26.50
C SER A 545 3.15 -9.39 -25.57
N THR A 546 2.35 -10.45 -25.49
CA THR A 546 1.25 -10.58 -24.53
C THR A 546 1.52 -11.77 -23.62
N SER A 547 0.76 -11.92 -22.52
CA SER A 547 0.97 -13.05 -21.59
C SER A 547 0.79 -14.43 -22.22
N THR A 548 0.08 -14.54 -23.34
CA THR A 548 -0.08 -15.79 -24.10
C THR A 548 1.09 -16.11 -25.03
N ASP A 549 1.97 -15.15 -25.32
CA ASP A 549 3.05 -15.33 -26.30
C ASP A 549 4.35 -15.72 -25.60
N GLU A 550 5.08 -16.70 -26.16
CA GLU A 550 6.40 -17.11 -25.64
C GLU A 550 7.51 -16.09 -25.95
N TRP A 551 7.38 -15.36 -27.05
CA TRP A 551 8.35 -14.36 -27.51
C TRP A 551 7.63 -13.12 -28.04
N THR A 552 7.99 -12.63 -29.24
CA THR A 552 7.31 -11.53 -29.90
C THR A 552 6.01 -11.98 -30.53
N SER A 553 4.94 -11.22 -30.30
CA SER A 553 3.65 -11.46 -30.94
C SER A 553 3.76 -11.32 -32.45
N SER A 554 3.06 -12.19 -33.19
CA SER A 554 2.90 -12.05 -34.64
C SER A 554 2.19 -10.75 -35.03
N TYR A 555 1.44 -10.15 -34.10
CA TYR A 555 0.72 -8.90 -34.27
C TYR A 555 1.48 -7.68 -33.74
N ALA A 556 2.70 -7.82 -33.22
CA ALA A 556 3.47 -6.72 -32.61
C ALA A 556 3.64 -5.48 -33.52
N ASN A 557 3.50 -5.66 -34.84
CA ASN A 557 3.62 -4.61 -35.85
C ASN A 557 2.29 -4.00 -36.29
N TYR A 558 1.18 -4.35 -35.63
CA TYR A 558 -0.13 -3.87 -35.99
C TYR A 558 -0.44 -2.54 -35.31
N LEU A 559 -0.96 -1.62 -36.10
CA LEU A 559 -1.47 -0.32 -35.66
C LEU A 559 -2.99 -0.30 -35.80
N ALA A 560 -3.68 -0.05 -34.70
CA ALA A 560 -5.11 0.20 -34.68
C ALA A 560 -5.39 1.70 -34.79
N ILE A 561 -6.31 2.06 -35.69
CA ILE A 561 -6.66 3.43 -36.00
C ILE A 561 -8.18 3.58 -35.88
N ALA A 562 -8.64 4.43 -34.97
CA ALA A 562 -10.05 4.78 -34.82
C ALA A 562 -10.34 6.12 -35.50
N PHE A 563 -11.35 6.14 -36.37
CA PHE A 563 -11.88 7.35 -37.01
C PHE A 563 -13.39 7.23 -37.11
N ASP A 564 -14.09 8.28 -36.70
CA ASP A 564 -15.55 8.26 -36.53
C ASP A 564 -16.01 6.96 -35.84
N SER A 565 -16.90 6.17 -36.44
CA SER A 565 -17.44 4.91 -35.88
C SER A 565 -16.64 3.65 -36.25
N ASN A 566 -15.58 3.77 -37.05
CA ASN A 566 -14.88 2.64 -37.64
C ASN A 566 -13.47 2.51 -37.08
N ILE A 567 -12.95 1.28 -37.11
CA ILE A 567 -11.60 0.97 -36.68
C ILE A 567 -10.89 0.23 -37.82
N ILE A 568 -9.71 0.69 -38.21
CA ILE A 568 -8.85 0.01 -39.18
C ILE A 568 -7.62 -0.52 -38.46
N ILE A 569 -7.23 -1.76 -38.81
CA ILE A 569 -5.98 -2.38 -38.37
C ILE A 569 -5.03 -2.46 -39.56
N CYS A 570 -3.84 -1.87 -39.43
CA CYS A 570 -2.79 -1.87 -40.44
C CYS A 570 -1.57 -2.66 -39.94
N ASP A 571 -1.05 -3.56 -40.77
CA ASP A 571 0.26 -4.20 -40.60
C ASP A 571 1.35 -3.26 -41.12
N MET A 572 2.25 -2.86 -40.22
CA MET A 572 3.34 -1.92 -40.48
C MET A 572 4.71 -2.62 -40.55
N SER A 573 4.74 -3.95 -40.69
CA SER A 573 5.99 -4.73 -40.66
C SER A 573 7.01 -4.31 -41.71
N GLU A 574 6.56 -3.89 -42.90
CA GLU A 574 7.47 -3.43 -43.97
C GLU A 574 8.11 -2.08 -43.63
N LEU A 575 7.32 -1.13 -43.13
CA LEU A 575 7.83 0.15 -42.63
C LEU A 575 8.84 -0.04 -41.49
N ILE A 576 8.57 -0.94 -40.55
CA ILE A 576 9.47 -1.18 -39.41
C ILE A 576 10.80 -1.79 -39.87
N LYS A 577 10.76 -2.76 -40.80
CA LYS A 577 11.98 -3.32 -41.40
C LYS A 577 12.82 -2.27 -42.12
N GLU A 578 12.19 -1.33 -42.81
CA GLU A 578 12.90 -0.23 -43.47
C GLU A 578 13.62 0.67 -42.44
N ILE A 579 12.94 1.01 -41.34
CA ILE A 579 13.52 1.81 -40.24
C ILE A 579 14.71 1.10 -39.60
N GLU A 580 14.63 -0.23 -39.42
CA GLU A 580 15.71 -1.05 -38.86
C GLU A 580 16.90 -1.20 -39.81
N MET A 581 16.67 -1.31 -41.12
CA MET A 581 17.73 -1.55 -42.12
C MET A 581 18.46 -0.28 -42.58
N ASN A 582 17.78 0.88 -42.62
CA ASN A 582 18.35 2.14 -43.15
C ASN A 582 18.30 3.30 -42.13
N PRO A 583 19.16 3.30 -41.10
CA PRO A 583 19.26 4.41 -40.15
C PRO A 583 19.99 5.65 -40.70
N GLU A 584 20.78 5.56 -41.77
CA GLU A 584 21.69 6.64 -42.22
C GLU A 584 21.48 7.22 -43.63
N ASN A 585 20.78 6.54 -44.55
CA ASN A 585 20.57 7.06 -45.91
C ASN A 585 19.14 7.58 -46.11
N CYS A 586 18.99 8.90 -46.10
CA CYS A 586 17.91 9.63 -46.79
C CYS A 586 18.43 11.05 -47.04
N ASN A 587 19.10 11.27 -48.18
CA ASN A 587 19.37 12.61 -48.68
C ASN A 587 18.07 13.20 -49.24
N GLU A 588 17.89 14.49 -48.99
CA GLU A 588 16.91 15.36 -49.64
C GLU A 588 17.21 15.42 -51.15
N GLU A 589 16.62 14.52 -51.95
CA GLU A 589 16.45 14.76 -53.38
C GLU A 589 14.97 14.57 -53.73
N GLU A 590 14.38 15.65 -54.21
CA GLU A 590 13.06 15.72 -54.82
C GLU A 590 13.00 14.84 -56.09
N ASP A 591 11.78 14.48 -56.48
CA ASP A 591 11.38 13.88 -57.75
C ASP A 591 11.59 12.37 -57.95
N ASN A 592 10.61 11.57 -57.49
CA ASN A 592 9.79 10.74 -58.38
C ASN A 592 8.51 10.25 -57.68
N ASN A 593 7.36 10.61 -58.26
CA ASN A 593 5.99 10.31 -57.79
C ASN A 593 5.60 8.85 -58.03
N GLU A 594 6.07 7.92 -57.19
CA GLU A 594 5.37 6.65 -56.96
C GLU A 594 5.17 6.45 -55.44
N GLU A 595 3.94 6.61 -54.96
CA GLU A 595 3.55 6.34 -53.57
C GLU A 595 3.86 4.86 -53.20
N CYS A 596 5.01 4.60 -52.58
CA CYS A 596 5.30 3.28 -52.00
C CYS A 596 4.44 3.06 -50.75
N LYS A 597 3.37 2.26 -50.88
CA LYS A 597 2.54 1.81 -49.75
C LYS A 597 3.28 0.73 -48.94
N LEU A 598 3.99 1.15 -47.90
CA LEU A 598 4.71 0.27 -46.96
C LEU A 598 3.85 -0.25 -45.80
N TYR A 599 2.52 -0.27 -45.99
CA TYR A 599 1.57 -0.76 -45.00
C TYR A 599 0.50 -1.60 -45.68
N LYS A 600 -0.01 -2.59 -44.94
CA LYS A 600 -1.08 -3.48 -45.42
C LYS A 600 -2.28 -3.41 -44.50
N MET A 601 -3.45 -3.06 -45.03
CA MET A 601 -4.69 -3.10 -44.26
C MET A 601 -5.09 -4.55 -43.98
N VAL A 602 -5.17 -4.92 -42.71
CA VAL A 602 -5.46 -6.31 -42.26
C VAL A 602 -6.94 -6.49 -41.97
N ALA A 603 -7.52 -5.56 -41.21
CA ALA A 603 -8.91 -5.64 -40.76
C ALA A 603 -9.59 -4.28 -40.75
N THR A 604 -10.90 -4.30 -40.93
CA THR A 604 -11.80 -3.16 -40.73
C THR A 604 -12.91 -3.64 -39.81
N LEU A 605 -13.02 -3.04 -38.63
CA LEU A 605 -13.96 -3.41 -37.59
C LEU A 605 -15.06 -2.34 -37.56
N ASN A 606 -16.25 -2.77 -37.97
CA ASN A 606 -17.44 -1.92 -38.07
C ASN A 606 -18.50 -2.51 -37.13
N GLY A 607 -18.91 -1.75 -36.11
CA GLY A 607 -19.91 -2.21 -35.14
C GLY A 607 -20.37 -1.15 -34.15
N HIS A 608 -19.61 -0.07 -33.97
CA HIS A 608 -20.06 1.09 -33.21
C HIS A 608 -21.01 1.98 -34.02
N ILE A 609 -21.95 2.60 -33.32
CA ILE A 609 -22.96 3.50 -33.92
C ILE A 609 -22.48 4.95 -33.91
N ASP A 610 -21.65 5.30 -32.92
CA ASP A 610 -21.11 6.64 -32.70
C ASP A 610 -19.57 6.61 -32.66
N LYS A 611 -18.95 7.77 -32.48
CA LYS A 611 -17.51 7.96 -32.54
C LYS A 611 -16.76 7.12 -31.52
N VAL A 612 -15.79 6.34 -31.99
CA VAL A 612 -14.82 5.60 -31.18
C VAL A 612 -13.80 6.61 -30.64
N VAL A 613 -13.67 6.66 -29.32
CA VAL A 613 -12.84 7.65 -28.61
C VAL A 613 -11.59 7.06 -27.98
N CYS A 614 -11.55 5.74 -27.77
CA CYS A 614 -10.40 5.07 -27.21
C CYS A 614 -10.25 3.66 -27.76
N LEU A 615 -8.99 3.22 -27.87
CA LEU A 615 -8.58 1.88 -28.27
C LEU A 615 -7.54 1.37 -27.30
N ALA A 616 -7.62 0.09 -26.94
CA ALA A 616 -6.61 -0.57 -26.10
C ALA A 616 -6.46 -2.04 -26.51
N TRP A 617 -5.24 -2.43 -26.89
CA TRP A 617 -4.91 -3.83 -27.12
C TRP A 617 -4.83 -4.59 -25.80
N SER A 618 -5.27 -5.85 -25.81
CA SER A 618 -5.18 -6.72 -24.66
C SER A 618 -3.69 -7.02 -24.34
N PRO A 619 -3.24 -6.78 -23.09
CA PRO A 619 -1.90 -7.18 -22.67
C PRO A 619 -1.82 -8.70 -22.42
N HIS A 620 -2.97 -9.38 -22.34
CA HIS A 620 -3.03 -10.78 -21.97
C HIS A 620 -3.08 -11.70 -23.18
N VAL A 621 -3.91 -11.36 -24.17
CA VAL A 621 -4.22 -12.20 -25.33
C VAL A 621 -3.91 -11.43 -26.60
N SER A 622 -2.96 -11.94 -27.37
CA SER A 622 -2.58 -11.38 -28.67
C SER A 622 -3.76 -11.33 -29.64
N GLY A 623 -3.90 -10.21 -30.36
CA GLY A 623 -4.96 -10.02 -31.35
C GLY A 623 -6.33 -9.60 -30.80
N TYR A 624 -6.46 -9.39 -29.48
CA TYR A 624 -7.69 -8.85 -28.89
C TYR A 624 -7.58 -7.34 -28.70
N LEU A 625 -8.59 -6.61 -29.19
CA LEU A 625 -8.66 -5.15 -29.10
C LEU A 625 -9.97 -4.74 -28.42
N VAL A 626 -9.90 -3.81 -27.48
CA VAL A 626 -11.08 -3.15 -26.90
C VAL A 626 -11.23 -1.77 -27.50
N SER A 627 -12.46 -1.41 -27.86
CA SER A 627 -12.83 -0.06 -28.29
C SER A 627 -13.94 0.52 -27.43
N GLY A 628 -13.82 1.80 -27.08
CA GLY A 628 -14.86 2.56 -26.40
C GLY A 628 -15.43 3.64 -27.31
N SER A 629 -16.77 3.75 -27.37
CA SER A 629 -17.48 4.71 -28.20
C SER A 629 -18.49 5.54 -27.40
N TYR A 630 -18.90 6.69 -27.94
CA TYR A 630 -20.00 7.49 -27.43
C TYR A 630 -21.39 6.83 -27.56
N ASP A 631 -21.48 5.64 -28.19
CA ASP A 631 -22.69 4.81 -28.17
C ASP A 631 -22.99 4.17 -26.80
N ASN A 632 -22.17 4.47 -25.77
CA ASN A 632 -22.22 3.93 -24.41
C ASN A 632 -21.87 2.43 -24.33
N VAL A 633 -21.19 1.88 -25.34
CA VAL A 633 -20.75 0.49 -25.37
C VAL A 633 -19.23 0.42 -25.50
N ALA A 634 -18.63 -0.51 -24.77
CA ALA A 634 -17.28 -0.98 -25.02
C ALA A 634 -17.36 -2.32 -25.76
N GLN A 635 -16.70 -2.44 -26.90
CA GLN A 635 -16.71 -3.66 -27.71
C GLN A 635 -15.33 -4.32 -27.66
N VAL A 636 -15.31 -5.66 -27.56
CA VAL A 636 -14.09 -6.46 -27.59
C VAL A 636 -14.04 -7.20 -28.92
N TRP A 637 -12.93 -7.06 -29.63
CA TRP A 637 -12.74 -7.54 -30.98
C TRP A 637 -11.66 -8.61 -31.02
N ASP A 638 -11.96 -9.72 -31.70
CA ASP A 638 -10.95 -10.67 -32.17
C ASP A 638 -10.50 -10.19 -33.57
N VAL A 639 -9.30 -9.64 -33.65
CA VAL A 639 -8.78 -9.03 -34.90
C VAL A 639 -8.46 -10.09 -35.96
N GLU A 640 -8.08 -11.30 -35.55
CA GLU A 640 -7.81 -12.41 -36.48
C GLU A 640 -9.11 -12.85 -37.15
N LYS A 641 -10.17 -13.05 -36.35
CA LYS A 641 -11.48 -13.47 -36.85
C LYS A 641 -12.30 -12.32 -37.43
N LYS A 642 -11.93 -11.06 -37.16
CA LYS A 642 -12.70 -9.84 -37.46
C LYS A 642 -14.12 -9.89 -36.89
N GLU A 643 -14.25 -10.49 -35.71
CA GLU A 643 -15.53 -10.74 -35.06
C GLU A 643 -15.57 -10.08 -33.68
N LEU A 644 -16.77 -9.67 -33.29
CA LEU A 644 -17.04 -9.26 -31.91
C LEU A 644 -17.00 -10.49 -31.01
N ILE A 645 -16.19 -10.42 -29.97
CA ILE A 645 -16.21 -11.40 -28.89
C ILE A 645 -17.42 -11.04 -28.03
N GLU A 646 -18.51 -11.77 -28.21
CA GLU A 646 -19.70 -11.60 -27.39
C GLU A 646 -19.36 -11.98 -25.95
N TYR A 647 -19.16 -10.97 -25.11
CA TYR A 647 -19.45 -11.08 -23.69
C TYR A 647 -20.91 -10.63 -23.51
N GLU A 648 -21.80 -11.59 -23.26
CA GLU A 648 -23.19 -11.30 -22.96
C GLU A 648 -23.29 -10.53 -21.63
N GLN A 649 -23.39 -9.20 -21.69
CA GLN A 649 -24.29 -8.49 -20.80
C GLN A 649 -25.53 -8.08 -21.59
N ALA A 650 -26.57 -8.88 -21.35
CA ALA A 650 -27.97 -8.72 -21.69
C ALA A 650 -28.40 -7.44 -22.43
N LEU A 651 -28.67 -7.57 -23.73
CA LEU A 651 -29.97 -7.20 -24.33
C LEU A 651 -30.04 -7.72 -25.78
N GLY A 652 -30.86 -8.75 -25.98
CA GLY A 652 -30.80 -9.63 -27.15
C GLY A 652 -31.20 -9.02 -28.49
N LYS A 653 -30.47 -9.41 -29.54
CA LYS A 653 -30.99 -9.57 -30.92
C LYS A 653 -30.33 -10.79 -31.57
N LYS A 654 -31.14 -11.62 -32.25
CA LYS A 654 -30.75 -12.91 -32.87
C LYS A 654 -29.72 -12.72 -33.99
N LYS A 655 -28.57 -13.41 -33.93
CA LYS A 655 -27.60 -13.58 -35.03
C LYS A 655 -28.09 -14.61 -36.06
N GLU A 656 -28.01 -14.29 -37.36
CA GLU A 656 -28.24 -15.26 -38.45
C GLU A 656 -27.01 -16.17 -38.65
N ARG A 657 -27.23 -17.46 -38.96
CA ARG A 657 -26.18 -18.50 -39.06
C ARG A 657 -25.54 -18.55 -40.46
N ARG A 658 -24.22 -18.81 -40.54
CA ARG A 658 -23.46 -19.06 -41.79
C ARG A 658 -23.84 -20.42 -42.42
N THR A 659 -23.87 -20.50 -43.75
CA THR A 659 -24.28 -21.71 -44.52
C THR A 659 -23.12 -22.67 -44.81
N TYR A 660 -23.40 -23.97 -44.92
CA TYR A 660 -22.40 -25.01 -45.24
C TYR A 660 -21.97 -25.06 -46.72
N PHE A 661 -22.78 -24.52 -47.64
CA PHE A 661 -22.61 -24.62 -49.10
C PHE A 661 -22.18 -23.28 -49.72
N ASN A 662 -20.98 -22.83 -49.39
CA ASN A 662 -20.50 -21.51 -49.80
C ASN A 662 -20.08 -21.46 -51.28
N GLN A 663 -19.52 -22.53 -51.83
CA GLN A 663 -19.12 -22.59 -53.24
C GLN A 663 -20.36 -22.69 -54.15
N TYR A 664 -21.36 -23.50 -53.77
CA TYR A 664 -22.65 -23.52 -54.46
C TYR A 664 -23.33 -22.14 -54.43
N ASN A 665 -23.36 -21.47 -53.27
CA ASN A 665 -23.96 -20.13 -53.15
C ASN A 665 -23.15 -19.07 -53.92
N LYS A 666 -21.82 -19.19 -53.99
CA LYS A 666 -20.97 -18.30 -54.79
C LYS A 666 -21.18 -18.52 -56.29
N MET A 667 -21.34 -19.79 -56.73
CA MET A 667 -21.75 -20.13 -58.09
C MET A 667 -23.11 -19.53 -58.45
N MET A 668 -24.02 -19.43 -57.48
CA MET A 668 -25.35 -18.85 -57.67
C MET A 668 -25.40 -17.31 -57.60
N ASN A 669 -24.43 -16.62 -57.00
CA ASN A 669 -24.47 -15.16 -56.73
C ASN A 669 -23.60 -14.30 -57.67
N GLU A 670 -22.97 -14.87 -58.71
CA GLU A 670 -22.25 -14.08 -59.72
C GLU A 670 -23.23 -13.39 -60.69
N LYS A 671 -23.39 -12.07 -60.53
CA LYS A 671 -24.35 -11.18 -61.22
C LYS A 671 -24.40 -11.26 -62.76
N SER A 672 -23.38 -11.79 -63.43
CA SER A 672 -23.36 -11.93 -64.91
C SER A 672 -23.89 -13.29 -65.40
N ARG A 673 -24.08 -14.27 -64.51
CA ARG A 673 -24.42 -15.65 -64.84
C ARG A 673 -25.67 -16.21 -64.14
N GLU A 674 -26.19 -15.53 -63.12
CA GLU A 674 -27.39 -15.89 -62.34
C GLU A 674 -28.58 -16.35 -63.20
N ARG A 675 -28.91 -15.59 -64.25
CA ARG A 675 -30.08 -15.91 -65.09
C ARG A 675 -29.85 -17.15 -65.95
N ASN A 676 -28.63 -17.36 -66.45
CA ASN A 676 -28.31 -18.45 -67.37
C ASN A 676 -28.07 -19.79 -66.65
N HIS A 677 -27.47 -19.83 -65.46
CA HIS A 677 -27.29 -21.09 -64.74
C HIS A 677 -28.60 -21.63 -64.16
N ILE A 678 -29.42 -20.78 -63.53
CA ILE A 678 -30.73 -21.20 -63.00
C ILE A 678 -31.66 -21.61 -64.15
N LEU A 679 -31.69 -20.86 -65.26
CA LEU A 679 -32.43 -21.26 -66.46
C LEU A 679 -31.88 -22.55 -67.06
N ASN A 680 -30.56 -22.79 -67.07
CA ASN A 680 -29.99 -24.05 -67.54
C ASN A 680 -30.31 -25.23 -66.62
N PHE A 681 -30.32 -25.05 -65.29
CA PHE A 681 -30.77 -26.09 -64.35
C PHE A 681 -32.25 -26.42 -64.55
N ILE A 682 -33.11 -25.39 -64.66
CA ILE A 682 -34.55 -25.58 -64.94
C ILE A 682 -34.76 -26.21 -66.32
N THR A 683 -34.01 -25.79 -67.35
CA THR A 683 -34.14 -26.33 -68.71
C THR A 683 -33.63 -27.77 -68.77
N ASN A 684 -32.59 -28.12 -68.01
CA ASN A 684 -32.10 -29.49 -67.89
C ASN A 684 -33.04 -30.38 -67.07
N ASP A 685 -33.64 -29.87 -66.00
CA ASP A 685 -34.66 -30.60 -65.23
C ASP A 685 -35.94 -30.82 -66.07
N ILE A 686 -36.29 -29.87 -66.96
CA ILE A 686 -37.38 -30.03 -67.93
C ILE A 686 -37.01 -31.01 -69.06
N ARG A 687 -35.78 -30.94 -69.59
CA ARG A 687 -35.28 -31.81 -70.69
C ARG A 687 -34.87 -33.21 -70.23
N GLY A 688 -34.62 -33.41 -68.94
CA GLY A 688 -34.33 -34.71 -68.34
C GLY A 688 -35.49 -35.70 -68.46
N ASN A 689 -36.70 -35.22 -68.80
CA ASN A 689 -37.83 -36.08 -69.14
C ASN A 689 -37.87 -36.52 -70.62
N GLN A 690 -36.95 -36.07 -71.50
CA GLN A 690 -37.04 -36.36 -72.93
C GLN A 690 -35.76 -36.76 -73.70
N GLN A 691 -34.54 -36.82 -73.13
CA GLN A 691 -33.44 -37.55 -73.80
C GLN A 691 -32.21 -37.78 -72.89
N GLU A 692 -31.68 -39.00 -72.90
CA GLU A 692 -30.36 -39.37 -72.38
C GLU A 692 -29.28 -38.84 -73.34
N GLU A 693 -28.70 -37.67 -73.06
CA GLU A 693 -27.39 -37.33 -73.61
C GLU A 693 -26.46 -36.74 -72.54
N ASN A 694 -25.27 -37.36 -72.46
CA ASN A 694 -24.16 -37.00 -71.60
C ASN A 694 -23.66 -35.59 -71.91
N ASN A 695 -24.02 -34.61 -71.09
CA ASN A 695 -23.23 -33.39 -70.93
C ASN A 695 -23.02 -33.10 -69.44
N ILE A 696 -21.86 -33.59 -68.97
CA ILE A 696 -21.27 -33.36 -67.66
C ILE A 696 -20.81 -31.90 -67.63
N THR A 697 -21.60 -30.97 -67.09
CA THR A 697 -21.09 -29.67 -66.59
C THR A 697 -21.99 -28.96 -65.58
N ASN A 698 -23.16 -29.47 -65.20
CA ASN A 698 -24.05 -28.78 -64.26
C ASN A 698 -24.61 -29.74 -63.20
N LEU A 699 -23.99 -29.82 -62.02
CA LEU A 699 -24.49 -30.60 -60.88
C LEU A 699 -25.57 -29.81 -60.11
N SER A 700 -26.78 -30.36 -60.05
CA SER A 700 -27.91 -29.83 -59.26
C SER A 700 -27.94 -30.43 -57.85
N MET A 701 -28.31 -29.62 -56.85
CA MET A 701 -28.57 -30.07 -55.46
C MET A 701 -29.76 -31.06 -55.39
N PHE A 702 -30.62 -31.09 -56.41
CA PHE A 702 -31.80 -31.95 -56.48
C PHE A 702 -31.57 -33.28 -57.23
N SER A 703 -30.31 -33.71 -57.39
CA SER A 703 -29.91 -34.93 -58.12
C SER A 703 -29.90 -36.21 -57.26
N GLU A 704 -29.73 -37.38 -57.89
CA GLU A 704 -29.65 -38.68 -57.19
C GLU A 704 -28.47 -38.79 -56.21
N LYS A 705 -28.60 -39.63 -55.17
CA LYS A 705 -27.65 -39.80 -54.05
C LYS A 705 -26.18 -39.91 -54.47
N LYS A 706 -25.87 -40.54 -55.62
CA LYS A 706 -24.50 -40.69 -56.14
C LYS A 706 -23.89 -39.35 -56.61
N ASN A 707 -24.68 -38.49 -57.24
CA ASN A 707 -24.24 -37.17 -57.72
C ASN A 707 -24.19 -36.16 -56.57
N LEU A 708 -25.13 -36.26 -55.62
CA LEU A 708 -25.10 -35.46 -54.38
C LEU A 708 -23.84 -35.72 -53.54
N MET A 709 -23.41 -36.98 -53.42
CA MET A 709 -22.18 -37.34 -52.71
C MET A 709 -20.92 -36.75 -53.36
N LYS A 710 -20.89 -36.62 -54.70
CA LYS A 710 -19.78 -35.95 -55.40
C LYS A 710 -19.76 -34.45 -55.10
N LEU A 711 -20.92 -33.79 -55.17
CA LEU A 711 -21.05 -32.37 -54.84
C LEU A 711 -20.65 -32.09 -53.38
N VAL A 712 -21.07 -32.92 -52.44
CA VAL A 712 -20.68 -32.80 -51.02
C VAL A 712 -19.17 -33.02 -50.84
N ASN A 713 -18.54 -33.92 -51.59
CA ASN A 713 -17.08 -34.12 -51.53
C ASN A 713 -16.28 -32.99 -52.19
N GLU A 714 -16.79 -32.39 -53.28
CA GLU A 714 -16.22 -31.19 -53.88
C GLU A 714 -16.29 -30.01 -52.90
N GLU A 715 -17.45 -29.81 -52.26
CA GLU A 715 -17.63 -28.77 -51.25
C GLU A 715 -16.73 -29.02 -50.02
N LYS A 716 -16.57 -30.28 -49.57
CA LYS A 716 -15.63 -30.67 -48.50
C LYS A 716 -14.18 -30.32 -48.85
N SER A 717 -13.76 -30.51 -50.10
CA SER A 717 -12.41 -30.16 -50.54
C SER A 717 -12.16 -28.64 -50.56
N SER A 718 -13.22 -27.85 -50.70
CA SER A 718 -13.18 -26.39 -50.73
C SER A 718 -13.31 -25.74 -49.34
N GLN A 719 -13.88 -26.44 -48.35
CA GLN A 719 -14.04 -25.91 -47.01
C GLN A 719 -12.71 -25.85 -46.26
N THR A 720 -12.47 -24.74 -45.58
CA THR A 720 -11.32 -24.54 -44.69
C THR A 720 -11.63 -24.89 -43.23
N ASN A 721 -12.93 -24.95 -42.87
CA ASN A 721 -13.36 -25.22 -41.50
C ASN A 721 -13.47 -26.72 -41.22
N LEU A 722 -12.51 -27.27 -40.48
CA LEU A 722 -12.47 -28.67 -40.03
C LEU A 722 -13.75 -29.13 -39.31
N ASN A 723 -14.44 -28.25 -38.57
CA ASN A 723 -15.69 -28.58 -37.89
C ASN A 723 -16.85 -28.74 -38.89
N ALA A 724 -16.91 -27.90 -39.92
CA ALA A 724 -17.91 -28.02 -40.97
C ALA A 724 -17.66 -29.25 -41.85
N ILE A 725 -16.39 -29.59 -42.13
CA ILE A 725 -16.01 -30.82 -42.85
C ILE A 725 -16.43 -32.05 -42.04
N THR A 726 -16.22 -32.04 -40.72
CA THR A 726 -16.58 -33.16 -39.83
C THR A 726 -18.09 -33.28 -39.65
N GLU A 727 -18.83 -32.16 -39.54
CA GLU A 727 -20.31 -32.13 -39.58
C GLU A 727 -20.87 -32.61 -40.93
N MET A 728 -20.25 -32.25 -42.06
CA MET A 728 -20.59 -32.79 -43.38
C MET A 728 -20.21 -34.26 -43.52
N ASN A 729 -19.18 -34.71 -42.80
CA ASN A 729 -18.82 -36.12 -42.73
C ASN A 729 -19.84 -36.92 -41.92
N MET A 730 -20.54 -36.34 -40.95
CA MET A 730 -21.66 -36.97 -40.24
C MET A 730 -22.84 -37.28 -41.18
N TRP A 731 -22.99 -36.52 -42.26
CA TRP A 731 -24.01 -36.75 -43.28
C TRP A 731 -23.64 -37.90 -44.23
N SER A 732 -22.42 -38.46 -44.10
CA SER A 732 -21.89 -39.57 -44.90
C SER A 732 -21.42 -40.73 -44.02
N ASP A 733 -21.47 -41.98 -44.49
CA ASP A 733 -21.09 -43.17 -43.69
C ASP A 733 -19.56 -43.32 -43.43
N ASN A 734 -18.79 -42.23 -43.37
CA ASN A 734 -17.31 -42.21 -43.34
C ASN A 734 -16.69 -41.76 -41.99
N LEU A 735 -17.45 -41.72 -40.91
CA LEU A 735 -16.99 -41.15 -39.62
C LEU A 735 -15.83 -41.95 -38.99
N GLU A 736 -15.87 -43.28 -39.04
CA GLU A 736 -14.85 -44.15 -38.41
C GLU A 736 -13.46 -43.96 -39.03
N THR A 737 -13.37 -43.91 -40.37
CA THR A 737 -12.10 -43.73 -41.07
C THR A 737 -11.46 -42.38 -40.76
N ASN A 738 -12.27 -41.34 -40.59
CA ASN A 738 -11.81 -39.99 -40.29
C ASN A 738 -11.29 -39.85 -38.85
N LEU A 739 -11.92 -40.52 -37.88
CA LEU A 739 -11.44 -40.54 -36.50
C LEU A 739 -10.08 -41.25 -36.40
N ILE A 740 -9.91 -42.35 -37.14
CA ILE A 740 -8.63 -43.09 -37.16
C ILE A 740 -7.53 -42.28 -37.85
N SER A 741 -7.82 -41.60 -38.96
CA SER A 741 -6.83 -40.73 -39.62
C SER A 741 -6.45 -39.55 -38.73
N ALA A 742 -7.43 -38.86 -38.13
CA ALA A 742 -7.17 -37.75 -37.22
C ALA A 742 -6.33 -38.17 -36.00
N ALA A 743 -6.54 -39.37 -35.46
CA ALA A 743 -5.73 -39.93 -34.38
C ALA A 743 -4.28 -40.20 -34.80
N LYS A 744 -4.06 -40.73 -36.02
CA LYS A 744 -2.71 -40.96 -36.56
C LYS A 744 -1.97 -39.65 -36.85
N ASP A 745 -2.68 -38.67 -37.37
CA ASP A 745 -2.12 -37.37 -37.76
C ASP A 745 -1.96 -36.41 -36.57
N LYS A 746 -2.34 -36.83 -35.35
CA LYS A 746 -2.36 -36.01 -34.13
C LYS A 746 -3.21 -34.74 -34.26
N GLN A 747 -4.34 -34.85 -34.96
CA GLN A 747 -5.31 -33.78 -35.19
C GLN A 747 -6.64 -34.00 -34.46
N LEU A 748 -6.65 -34.83 -33.41
CA LEU A 748 -7.85 -34.99 -32.59
C LEU A 748 -8.16 -33.68 -31.87
N ASN A 749 -9.45 -33.39 -31.71
CA ASN A 749 -9.98 -32.26 -30.95
C ASN A 749 -11.21 -32.70 -30.12
N ASP A 750 -11.64 -31.86 -29.19
CA ASP A 750 -12.77 -32.12 -28.28
C ASP A 750 -14.04 -32.56 -29.04
N PHE A 751 -14.29 -31.94 -30.21
CA PHE A 751 -15.43 -32.25 -31.08
C PHE A 751 -15.34 -33.66 -31.68
N LEU A 752 -14.21 -34.04 -32.28
CA LEU A 752 -14.00 -35.36 -32.86
C LEU A 752 -14.11 -36.49 -31.81
N VAL A 753 -13.55 -36.28 -30.63
CA VAL A 753 -13.67 -37.25 -29.53
C VAL A 753 -15.12 -37.40 -29.09
N SER A 754 -15.91 -36.31 -29.08
CA SER A 754 -17.34 -36.36 -28.75
C SER A 754 -18.19 -37.15 -29.75
N LEU A 755 -17.74 -37.26 -31.01
CA LEU A 755 -18.44 -38.01 -32.07
C LEU A 755 -18.09 -39.51 -32.08
N ALA A 756 -16.98 -39.90 -31.44
CA ALA A 756 -16.55 -41.30 -31.38
C ALA A 756 -17.56 -42.30 -30.78
N PRO A 757 -18.44 -41.94 -29.81
CA PRO A 757 -19.49 -42.85 -29.31
C PRO A 757 -20.49 -43.29 -30.38
N GLN A 758 -20.71 -42.47 -31.42
CA GLN A 758 -21.61 -42.80 -32.53
C GLN A 758 -21.08 -43.98 -33.36
N VAL A 759 -19.76 -44.15 -33.41
CA VAL A 759 -19.13 -45.33 -34.00
C VAL A 759 -19.19 -46.49 -33.00
N SER A 760 -18.64 -46.31 -31.79
CA SER A 760 -18.84 -47.24 -30.65
C SER A 760 -18.22 -46.69 -29.35
N MET A 761 -18.68 -47.18 -28.20
CA MET A 761 -18.05 -46.86 -26.90
C MET A 761 -16.59 -47.34 -26.80
N LYS A 762 -16.22 -48.38 -27.54
CA LYS A 762 -14.82 -48.85 -27.63
C LYS A 762 -13.96 -47.86 -28.41
N MET A 763 -14.51 -47.28 -29.48
CA MET A 763 -13.83 -46.25 -30.26
C MET A 763 -13.67 -44.96 -29.45
N TRP A 764 -14.70 -44.56 -28.70
CA TRP A 764 -14.61 -43.41 -27.79
C TRP A 764 -13.47 -43.53 -26.78
N ARG A 765 -13.36 -44.65 -26.05
CA ARG A 765 -12.25 -44.87 -25.10
C ARG A 765 -10.88 -44.77 -25.77
N LYS A 766 -10.73 -45.36 -26.96
CA LYS A 766 -9.48 -45.28 -27.73
C LYS A 766 -9.15 -43.85 -28.17
N MET A 767 -10.14 -43.09 -28.62
CA MET A 767 -9.96 -41.69 -29.01
C MET A 767 -9.65 -40.80 -27.80
N CYS A 768 -10.31 -41.00 -26.64
CA CYS A 768 -9.98 -40.30 -25.40
C CYS A 768 -8.55 -40.56 -24.94
N GLU A 769 -8.08 -41.81 -25.00
CA GLU A 769 -6.71 -42.18 -24.64
C GLU A 769 -5.68 -41.58 -25.61
N ALA A 770 -5.91 -41.73 -26.92
CA ALA A 770 -5.04 -41.14 -27.94
C ALA A 770 -4.98 -39.61 -27.84
N TYR A 771 -6.14 -38.98 -27.58
CA TYR A 771 -6.22 -37.54 -27.41
C TYR A 771 -5.57 -37.07 -26.12
N ALA A 772 -5.71 -37.81 -25.00
CA ALA A 772 -4.99 -37.51 -23.78
C ALA A 772 -3.46 -37.52 -23.99
N HIS A 773 -2.93 -38.53 -24.69
CA HIS A 773 -1.51 -38.56 -25.03
C HIS A 773 -1.08 -37.45 -26.00
N GLN A 774 -1.95 -37.08 -26.95
CA GLN A 774 -1.72 -35.91 -27.81
C GLN A 774 -1.61 -34.63 -26.97
N LEU A 775 -2.53 -34.43 -26.01
CA LEU A 775 -2.56 -33.28 -25.13
C LEU A 775 -1.36 -33.23 -24.17
N ILE A 776 -0.88 -34.38 -23.66
CA ILE A 776 0.35 -34.46 -22.86
C ILE A 776 1.55 -33.95 -23.66
N ASN A 777 1.67 -34.35 -24.94
CA ASN A 777 2.74 -33.87 -25.82
C ASN A 777 2.61 -32.38 -26.18
N GLN A 778 1.39 -31.83 -26.13
CA GLN A 778 1.10 -30.41 -26.34
C GLN A 778 1.20 -29.59 -25.03
N CYS A 779 1.67 -30.19 -23.94
CA CYS A 779 1.73 -29.57 -22.61
C CYS A 779 0.37 -29.11 -22.03
N ASN A 780 -0.76 -29.63 -22.55
CA ASN A 780 -2.09 -29.35 -22.00
C ASN A 780 -2.50 -30.44 -21.00
N VAL A 781 -1.96 -30.31 -19.79
CA VAL A 781 -1.97 -31.35 -18.77
C VAL A 781 -3.36 -31.53 -18.14
N GLU A 782 -4.10 -30.45 -17.89
CA GLU A 782 -5.40 -30.51 -17.19
C GLU A 782 -6.47 -31.20 -18.03
N LYS A 783 -6.50 -30.89 -19.34
CA LYS A 783 -7.41 -31.58 -20.27
C LYS A 783 -7.03 -33.04 -20.44
N ALA A 784 -5.74 -33.34 -20.56
CA ALA A 784 -5.27 -34.72 -20.68
C ALA A 784 -5.70 -35.58 -19.47
N VAL A 785 -5.49 -35.06 -18.26
CA VAL A 785 -5.93 -35.71 -17.02
C VAL A 785 -7.44 -35.92 -17.00
N SER A 786 -8.23 -34.93 -17.44
CA SER A 786 -9.69 -35.06 -17.51
C SER A 786 -10.12 -36.23 -18.41
N TYR A 787 -9.50 -36.40 -19.58
CA TYR A 787 -9.76 -37.53 -20.48
C TYR A 787 -9.29 -38.87 -19.90
N LEU A 788 -8.13 -38.91 -19.23
CA LEU A 788 -7.64 -40.10 -18.52
C LEU A 788 -8.57 -40.53 -17.38
N LEU A 789 -9.13 -39.57 -16.65
CA LEU A 789 -10.12 -39.83 -15.59
C LEU A 789 -11.43 -40.36 -16.15
N CYS A 790 -11.89 -39.85 -17.31
CA CYS A 790 -13.08 -40.37 -17.99
C CYS A 790 -12.92 -41.86 -18.36
N ILE A 791 -11.71 -42.30 -18.71
CA ILE A 791 -11.41 -43.72 -18.99
C ILE A 791 -10.96 -44.51 -17.74
N HIS A 792 -11.06 -43.93 -16.54
CA HIS A 792 -10.72 -44.53 -15.25
C HIS A 792 -9.23 -44.91 -15.08
N LYS A 793 -8.32 -44.23 -15.79
CA LYS A 793 -6.86 -44.39 -15.63
C LYS A 793 -6.30 -43.41 -14.60
N ILE A 794 -6.65 -43.63 -13.34
CA ILE A 794 -6.38 -42.69 -12.23
C ILE A 794 -4.88 -42.55 -11.95
N TYR A 795 -4.12 -43.64 -11.86
CA TYR A 795 -2.68 -43.59 -11.58
C TYR A 795 -1.90 -42.85 -12.68
N GLU A 796 -2.24 -43.11 -13.94
CA GLU A 796 -1.62 -42.45 -15.10
C GLU A 796 -1.92 -40.94 -15.10
N ALA A 797 -3.14 -40.55 -14.73
CA ALA A 797 -3.52 -39.15 -14.55
C ALA A 797 -2.71 -38.44 -13.43
N ILE A 798 -2.47 -39.11 -12.30
CA ILE A 798 -1.68 -38.55 -11.19
C ILE A 798 -0.21 -38.41 -11.60
N ASP A 799 0.37 -39.41 -12.27
CA ASP A 799 1.76 -39.35 -12.77
C ASP A 799 1.93 -38.21 -13.80
N VAL A 800 0.94 -37.95 -14.64
CA VAL A 800 0.97 -36.82 -15.58
C VAL A 800 1.06 -35.49 -14.84
N PHE A 801 0.28 -35.28 -13.76
CA PHE A 801 0.41 -34.09 -12.92
C PHE A 801 1.78 -34.00 -12.21
N LEU A 802 2.31 -35.13 -11.72
CA LEU A 802 3.64 -35.17 -11.09
C LEU A 802 4.76 -34.80 -12.06
N ASN A 803 4.73 -35.32 -13.28
CA ASN A 803 5.72 -35.01 -14.32
C ASN A 803 5.66 -33.53 -14.75
N ALA A 804 4.50 -32.90 -14.62
CA ALA A 804 4.30 -31.47 -14.86
C ALA A 804 4.63 -30.58 -13.64
N ASN A 805 5.14 -31.15 -12.53
CA ASN A 805 5.37 -30.47 -11.24
C ASN A 805 4.10 -29.86 -10.59
N MET A 806 2.90 -30.32 -10.98
CA MET A 806 1.60 -29.92 -10.41
C MET A 806 1.26 -30.78 -9.18
N HIS A 807 2.08 -30.66 -8.14
CA HIS A 807 2.01 -31.56 -6.98
C HIS A 807 0.73 -31.41 -6.12
N LYS A 808 0.16 -30.20 -6.06
CA LYS A 808 -1.07 -29.94 -5.28
C LYS A 808 -2.27 -30.65 -5.90
N GLU A 809 -2.41 -30.51 -7.22
CA GLU A 809 -3.45 -31.11 -8.03
C GLU A 809 -3.32 -32.65 -8.01
N ALA A 810 -2.09 -33.16 -8.14
CA ALA A 810 -1.79 -34.58 -7.98
C ALA A 810 -2.21 -35.11 -6.60
N TYR A 811 -1.86 -34.40 -5.52
CA TYR A 811 -2.18 -34.81 -4.15
C TYR A 811 -3.69 -34.80 -3.89
N VAL A 812 -4.39 -33.73 -4.31
CA VAL A 812 -5.85 -33.63 -4.16
C VAL A 812 -6.56 -34.74 -4.94
N LEU A 813 -6.16 -34.98 -6.19
CA LEU A 813 -6.73 -36.04 -7.01
C LEU A 813 -6.50 -37.42 -6.36
N ALA A 814 -5.29 -37.66 -5.86
CA ALA A 814 -4.95 -38.89 -5.13
C ALA A 814 -5.81 -39.06 -3.88
N ARG A 815 -5.98 -38.01 -3.04
CA ARG A 815 -6.80 -38.07 -1.82
C ARG A 815 -8.28 -38.33 -2.07
N PHE A 816 -8.82 -37.93 -3.22
CA PHE A 816 -10.22 -38.17 -3.57
C PHE A 816 -10.47 -39.53 -4.23
N ARG A 817 -9.46 -40.13 -4.86
CA ARG A 817 -9.63 -41.32 -5.72
C ARG A 817 -8.91 -42.56 -5.22
N LEU A 818 -7.88 -42.41 -4.38
CA LEU A 818 -7.12 -43.49 -3.76
C LEU A 818 -7.52 -43.64 -2.29
N ASP A 819 -7.23 -44.81 -1.72
CA ASP A 819 -7.42 -45.07 -0.30
C ASP A 819 -6.43 -44.24 0.55
N SER A 820 -6.77 -43.98 1.82
CA SER A 820 -5.98 -43.11 2.71
C SER A 820 -4.54 -43.58 2.94
N ASP A 821 -4.31 -44.88 2.78
CA ASP A 821 -3.05 -45.56 3.05
C ASP A 821 -2.31 -45.95 1.76
N ASP A 822 -2.75 -45.46 0.58
CA ASP A 822 -2.11 -45.78 -0.69
C ASP A 822 -0.66 -45.23 -0.71
N PRO A 823 0.36 -46.08 -0.97
CA PRO A 823 1.77 -45.67 -1.01
C PRO A 823 2.07 -44.52 -1.98
N PHE A 824 1.23 -44.31 -2.98
CA PHE A 824 1.42 -43.24 -3.96
C PHE A 824 1.29 -41.84 -3.34
N LEU A 825 0.52 -41.69 -2.25
CA LEU A 825 0.42 -40.43 -1.50
C LEU A 825 1.77 -40.03 -0.87
N ILE A 826 2.53 -41.02 -0.39
CA ILE A 826 3.87 -40.80 0.18
C ILE A 826 4.82 -40.32 -0.93
N LYS A 827 4.80 -40.97 -2.09
CA LYS A 827 5.61 -40.57 -3.26
C LYS A 827 5.33 -39.13 -3.69
N ILE A 828 4.05 -38.72 -3.73
CA ILE A 828 3.66 -37.34 -4.07
C ILE A 828 4.24 -36.35 -3.06
N LEU A 829 4.07 -36.60 -1.76
CA LEU A 829 4.52 -35.70 -0.69
C LEU A 829 6.06 -35.58 -0.62
N GLU A 830 6.79 -36.67 -0.88
CA GLU A 830 8.25 -36.63 -0.95
C GLU A 830 8.74 -35.82 -2.15
N SER A 831 8.19 -36.08 -3.34
CA SER A 831 8.51 -35.32 -4.55
C SER A 831 8.17 -33.84 -4.39
N TRP A 832 7.02 -33.53 -3.79
CA TRP A 832 6.60 -32.15 -3.54
C TRP A 832 7.54 -31.47 -2.54
N SER A 833 7.91 -32.15 -1.45
CA SER A 833 8.87 -31.61 -0.49
C SER A 833 10.20 -31.23 -1.12
N ASP A 834 10.76 -32.10 -1.97
CA ASP A 834 12.09 -31.90 -2.55
C ASP A 834 12.08 -30.81 -3.63
N TRP A 835 11.01 -30.75 -4.41
CA TRP A 835 10.77 -29.67 -5.38
C TRP A 835 10.58 -28.31 -4.68
N SER A 836 9.73 -28.25 -3.64
CA SER A 836 9.50 -27.02 -2.88
C SER A 836 10.75 -26.54 -2.15
N ALA A 837 11.57 -27.45 -1.61
CA ALA A 837 12.85 -27.10 -0.99
C ALA A 837 13.85 -26.53 -2.00
N SER A 838 13.89 -27.08 -3.22
CA SER A 838 14.75 -26.58 -4.31
C SER A 838 14.32 -25.19 -4.80
N ASN A 839 13.01 -24.90 -4.80
CA ASN A 839 12.46 -23.61 -5.21
C ASN A 839 12.44 -22.55 -4.09
N GLY A 840 12.98 -22.86 -2.90
CA GLY A 840 13.04 -21.93 -1.77
C GLY A 840 11.73 -21.79 -0.97
N GLN A 841 10.70 -22.60 -1.24
CA GLN A 841 9.44 -22.65 -0.49
C GLN A 841 9.55 -23.60 0.71
N LEU A 842 10.35 -23.19 1.70
CA LEU A 842 10.76 -24.04 2.83
C LEU A 842 9.59 -24.46 3.73
N GLU A 843 8.58 -23.61 3.93
CA GLU A 843 7.42 -23.92 4.78
C GLU A 843 6.56 -25.04 4.18
N GLN A 844 6.33 -24.98 2.86
CA GLN A 844 5.57 -26.02 2.17
C GLN A 844 6.31 -27.35 2.17
N ALA A 845 7.63 -27.30 1.95
CA ALA A 845 8.47 -28.50 2.03
C ALA A 845 8.43 -29.11 3.44
N ALA A 846 8.56 -28.30 4.48
CA ALA A 846 8.48 -28.77 5.85
C ALA A 846 7.08 -29.32 6.20
N HIS A 847 6.01 -28.67 5.76
CA HIS A 847 4.64 -29.14 5.95
C HIS A 847 4.44 -30.54 5.33
N CYS A 848 4.94 -30.77 4.11
CA CYS A 848 4.89 -32.10 3.49
C CYS A 848 5.62 -33.15 4.34
N ARG A 849 6.79 -32.81 4.91
CA ARG A 849 7.56 -33.70 5.78
C ARG A 849 6.88 -33.95 7.14
N VAL A 850 6.14 -32.97 7.66
CA VAL A 850 5.33 -33.09 8.88
C VAL A 850 4.18 -34.08 8.67
N GLU A 851 3.47 -33.99 7.54
CA GLU A 851 2.43 -34.97 7.17
C GLU A 851 3.01 -36.39 7.03
N LEU A 852 4.25 -36.50 6.54
CA LEU A 852 5.01 -37.76 6.51
C LEU A 852 5.56 -38.21 7.87
N LYS A 853 5.33 -37.44 8.95
CA LYS A 853 5.87 -37.65 10.31
C LYS A 853 7.41 -37.65 10.38
N GLN A 854 8.08 -37.03 9.41
CA GLN A 854 9.54 -36.85 9.36
C GLN A 854 9.92 -35.49 9.99
N PHE A 855 9.72 -35.36 11.31
CA PHE A 855 9.88 -34.09 12.03
C PHE A 855 11.32 -33.56 12.05
N ASP A 856 12.31 -34.46 12.06
CA ASP A 856 13.75 -34.13 12.04
C ASP A 856 14.16 -33.39 10.75
N LYS A 857 13.68 -33.87 9.59
CA LYS A 857 13.93 -33.24 8.29
C LYS A 857 13.16 -31.93 8.17
N ALA A 858 11.92 -31.89 8.65
CA ALA A 858 11.10 -30.67 8.65
C ALA A 858 11.75 -29.55 9.46
N ALA A 859 12.24 -29.86 10.67
CA ALA A 859 12.97 -28.93 11.52
C ALA A 859 14.21 -28.35 10.81
N LYS A 860 15.02 -29.20 10.17
CA LYS A 860 16.23 -28.78 9.44
C LYS A 860 15.92 -27.91 8.22
N ILE A 861 14.82 -28.16 7.51
CA ILE A 861 14.39 -27.35 6.36
C ILE A 861 13.92 -25.97 6.83
N LEU A 862 13.08 -25.89 7.86
CA LEU A 862 12.59 -24.63 8.43
C LEU A 862 13.72 -23.81 9.05
N ALA A 863 14.65 -24.45 9.76
CA ALA A 863 15.79 -23.78 10.39
C ALA A 863 16.72 -23.05 9.41
N ARG A 864 16.67 -23.38 8.10
CA ARG A 864 17.37 -22.60 7.07
C ARG A 864 16.86 -21.16 7.01
N ARG A 865 15.56 -20.96 7.29
CA ARG A 865 14.95 -19.63 7.40
C ARG A 865 15.14 -19.14 8.83
N LYS A 866 16.13 -18.28 9.02
CA LYS A 866 16.52 -17.73 10.32
C LYS A 866 15.55 -16.65 10.85
N ASP A 867 14.26 -16.87 10.69
CA ASP A 867 13.20 -16.02 11.21
C ASP A 867 12.66 -16.58 12.53
N ILE A 868 12.18 -15.71 13.42
CA ILE A 868 11.82 -16.04 14.81
C ILE A 868 10.72 -17.11 14.83
N TYR A 869 9.67 -16.95 14.03
CA TYR A 869 8.55 -17.90 13.96
C TYR A 869 8.96 -19.25 13.37
N CYS A 870 9.80 -19.25 12.33
CA CYS A 870 10.30 -20.47 11.70
C CYS A 870 11.20 -21.27 12.65
N LEU A 871 12.06 -20.57 13.41
CA LEU A 871 12.93 -21.18 14.41
C LEU A 871 12.14 -21.75 15.61
N GLU A 872 11.09 -21.05 16.05
CA GLU A 872 10.17 -21.53 17.10
C GLU A 872 9.52 -22.86 16.68
N VAL A 873 8.88 -22.90 15.51
CA VAL A 873 8.26 -24.13 14.98
C VAL A 873 9.30 -25.21 14.71
N ALA A 874 10.47 -24.86 14.17
CA ALA A 874 11.55 -25.82 13.94
C ALA A 874 12.06 -26.44 15.27
N SER A 875 12.10 -25.66 16.34
CA SER A 875 12.49 -26.15 17.66
C SER A 875 11.47 -27.14 18.21
N GLU A 876 10.17 -26.82 18.12
CA GLU A 876 9.09 -27.72 18.54
C GLU A 876 9.13 -29.05 17.76
N LEU A 877 9.36 -28.98 16.45
CA LEU A 877 9.55 -30.17 15.61
C LEU A 877 10.79 -30.98 16.00
N ALA A 878 11.89 -30.32 16.37
CA ALA A 878 13.08 -31.00 16.86
C ALA A 878 12.80 -31.73 18.20
N PHE A 879 12.09 -31.10 19.14
CA PHE A 879 11.67 -31.75 20.38
C PHE A 879 10.73 -32.95 20.13
N LEU A 880 9.78 -32.82 19.20
CA LEU A 880 8.90 -33.93 18.80
C LEU A 880 9.68 -35.08 18.16
N SER A 881 10.81 -34.79 17.50
CA SER A 881 11.72 -35.81 16.96
C SER A 881 12.62 -36.47 18.01
N GLY A 882 12.69 -35.93 19.23
CA GLY A 882 13.56 -36.37 20.32
C GLY A 882 14.96 -35.74 20.34
N ASP A 883 15.25 -34.77 19.46
CA ASP A 883 16.54 -34.04 19.43
C ASP A 883 16.45 -32.76 20.28
N GLU A 884 16.53 -32.94 21.61
CA GLU A 884 16.45 -31.83 22.57
C GLU A 884 17.61 -30.83 22.41
N GLY A 885 18.80 -31.32 22.08
CA GLY A 885 19.99 -30.49 21.92
C GLY A 885 19.86 -29.51 20.74
N TYR A 886 19.39 -30.01 19.59
CA TYR A 886 19.13 -29.16 18.44
C TYR A 886 17.98 -28.18 18.68
N GLY A 887 16.88 -28.63 19.31
CA GLY A 887 15.75 -27.76 19.67
C GLY A 887 16.17 -26.57 20.54
N LEU A 888 16.98 -26.80 21.57
CA LEU A 888 17.49 -25.74 22.44
C LEU A 888 18.37 -24.74 21.70
N SER A 889 19.21 -25.21 20.77
CA SER A 889 20.07 -24.34 19.96
C SER A 889 19.26 -23.38 19.08
N LEU A 890 18.14 -23.86 18.51
CA LEU A 890 17.26 -23.07 17.66
C LEU A 890 16.48 -22.02 18.48
N ILE A 891 16.02 -22.38 19.68
CA ILE A 891 15.36 -21.40 20.57
C ILE A 891 16.35 -20.32 21.00
N MET A 892 17.59 -20.68 21.30
CA MET A 892 18.62 -19.71 21.66
C MET A 892 18.86 -18.72 20.51
N ASP A 893 18.92 -19.19 19.25
CA ASP A 893 19.01 -18.30 18.07
C ASP A 893 17.73 -17.46 17.86
N ALA A 894 16.55 -18.00 18.16
CA ALA A 894 15.30 -17.24 18.10
C ALA A 894 15.25 -16.12 19.16
N VAL A 895 15.69 -16.41 20.39
CA VAL A 895 15.75 -15.44 21.49
C VAL A 895 16.75 -14.32 21.15
N THR A 896 17.93 -14.65 20.64
CA THR A 896 18.93 -13.62 20.29
C THR A 896 18.43 -12.71 19.17
N ARG A 897 17.79 -13.27 18.13
CA ARG A 897 17.12 -12.50 17.06
C ARG A 897 16.01 -11.61 17.57
N SER A 898 15.22 -12.08 18.53
CA SER A 898 14.19 -11.25 19.15
C SER A 898 14.78 -10.08 19.95
N LEU A 899 15.93 -10.27 20.59
CA LEU A 899 16.64 -9.19 21.30
C LEU A 899 17.23 -8.16 20.33
N ILE A 900 17.77 -8.59 19.20
CA ILE A 900 18.25 -7.71 18.12
C ILE A 900 17.13 -6.81 17.60
N LYS A 901 15.92 -7.37 17.42
CA LYS A 901 14.72 -6.61 17.04
C LYS A 901 14.08 -5.85 18.21
N SER A 902 14.59 -6.00 19.44
CA SER A 902 14.02 -5.44 20.68
C SER A 902 12.59 -5.89 21.00
N GLU A 903 12.21 -7.10 20.58
CA GLU A 903 10.90 -7.72 20.83
C GLU A 903 10.90 -8.55 22.14
N TRP A 904 11.04 -7.89 23.29
CA TRP A 904 11.24 -8.55 24.59
C TRP A 904 10.08 -9.47 25.02
N ALA A 905 8.83 -9.09 24.70
CA ALA A 905 7.66 -9.91 25.02
C ALA A 905 7.69 -11.27 24.29
N LYS A 906 8.11 -11.27 23.02
CA LYS A 906 8.26 -12.50 22.24
C LYS A 906 9.42 -13.34 22.78
N ALA A 907 10.55 -12.72 23.10
CA ALA A 907 11.68 -13.38 23.76
C ALA A 907 11.28 -14.13 25.04
N ARG A 908 10.49 -13.49 25.91
CA ARG A 908 9.97 -14.12 27.15
C ARG A 908 9.07 -15.30 26.83
N SER A 909 8.15 -15.15 25.86
CA SER A 909 7.21 -16.21 25.49
C SER A 909 7.93 -17.49 25.06
N LEU A 910 9.01 -17.36 24.28
CA LEU A 910 9.82 -18.48 23.80
C LEU A 910 10.46 -19.29 24.94
N ILE A 911 10.78 -18.64 26.06
CA ILE A 911 11.48 -19.27 27.19
C ILE A 911 10.50 -19.89 28.19
N THR A 912 9.25 -19.41 28.28
CA THR A 912 8.29 -19.83 29.32
C THR A 912 8.13 -21.35 29.43
N ASN A 913 8.14 -22.05 28.30
CA ASN A 913 7.91 -23.48 28.23
C ASN A 913 9.16 -24.34 28.55
N PHE A 914 10.36 -23.75 28.63
CA PHE A 914 11.62 -24.49 28.73
C PHE A 914 12.40 -24.15 30.00
N ARG A 915 12.33 -25.04 31.00
CA ARG A 915 13.00 -24.85 32.30
C ARG A 915 14.52 -24.65 32.19
N GLN A 916 15.17 -25.29 31.23
CA GLN A 916 16.62 -25.28 31.07
C GLN A 916 17.19 -23.92 30.66
N ILE A 917 16.39 -23.07 30.00
CA ILE A 917 16.81 -21.75 29.49
C ILE A 917 16.17 -20.58 30.23
N GLN A 918 15.47 -20.83 31.35
CA GLN A 918 14.83 -19.77 32.15
C GLN A 918 15.81 -18.73 32.71
N TYR A 919 17.10 -19.10 32.86
CA TYR A 919 18.15 -18.17 33.26
C TYR A 919 18.32 -16.98 32.30
N LEU A 920 17.92 -17.13 31.02
CA LEU A 920 17.98 -16.06 30.01
C LEU A 920 16.99 -14.91 30.27
N ASN A 921 15.99 -15.10 31.14
CA ASN A 921 15.10 -14.01 31.54
C ASN A 921 15.88 -12.86 32.19
N ALA A 922 16.99 -13.15 32.88
CA ALA A 922 17.89 -12.13 33.43
C ALA A 922 18.55 -11.31 32.31
N HIS A 923 18.92 -11.94 31.18
CA HIS A 923 19.49 -11.25 30.02
C HIS A 923 18.45 -10.38 29.31
N ILE A 924 17.23 -10.90 29.10
CA ILE A 924 16.14 -10.14 28.47
C ILE A 924 15.81 -8.90 29.28
N ASP A 925 15.67 -9.01 30.61
CA ASP A 925 15.37 -7.88 31.48
C ASP A 925 16.49 -6.84 31.50
N ALA A 926 17.75 -7.29 31.50
CA ALA A 926 18.89 -6.40 31.42
C ALA A 926 18.91 -5.63 30.08
N HIS A 927 18.62 -6.32 28.98
CA HIS A 927 18.54 -5.71 27.66
C HIS A 927 17.35 -4.73 27.56
N GLU A 928 16.18 -5.08 28.08
CA GLU A 928 15.00 -4.21 28.12
C GLU A 928 15.25 -2.95 28.96
N ALA A 929 15.83 -3.10 30.15
CA ALA A 929 16.10 -1.96 31.06
C ALA A 929 17.03 -0.92 30.44
N ILE A 930 18.01 -1.36 29.62
CA ILE A 930 18.99 -0.47 29.00
C ILE A 930 18.47 0.06 27.66
N MET A 931 17.99 -0.82 26.77
CA MET A 931 17.69 -0.44 25.39
C MET A 931 16.35 0.27 25.22
N SER A 932 15.38 0.08 26.12
CA SER A 932 14.08 0.78 26.07
C SER A 932 14.22 2.31 26.11
N THR A 933 15.26 2.81 26.78
CA THR A 933 15.47 4.26 26.97
C THR A 933 16.53 4.85 26.02
N TYR A 934 17.36 4.01 25.40
CA TYR A 934 18.54 4.41 24.64
C TYR A 934 18.24 5.35 23.46
N LYS A 935 17.18 5.09 22.67
CA LYS A 935 16.81 5.91 21.50
C LYS A 935 15.86 7.08 21.81
N THR A 936 15.36 7.18 23.04
CA THR A 936 14.21 8.06 23.37
C THR A 936 14.57 9.27 24.22
N GLN A 937 15.72 9.25 24.92
CA GLN A 937 16.07 10.26 25.92
C GLN A 937 17.23 11.14 25.44
N ASN A 938 17.07 12.45 25.54
CA ASN A 938 18.16 13.40 25.29
C ASN A 938 19.24 13.24 26.38
N LYS A 939 20.53 13.26 26.00
CA LYS A 939 21.67 13.04 26.91
C LYS A 939 21.66 13.98 28.12
N LEU A 940 21.19 15.21 27.93
CA LEU A 940 21.05 16.23 28.97
C LEU A 940 19.92 15.92 29.96
N ASP A 941 18.75 15.50 29.48
CA ASP A 941 17.60 15.17 30.32
C ASP A 941 17.88 13.90 31.14
N LEU A 942 18.60 12.94 30.55
CA LEU A 942 19.11 11.74 31.22
C LEU A 942 19.98 12.12 32.42
N MET A 943 20.92 13.05 32.23
CA MET A 943 21.81 13.54 33.28
C MET A 943 21.06 14.32 34.35
N ARG A 944 20.19 15.27 33.98
CA ARG A 944 19.35 15.99 34.96
C ARG A 944 18.51 15.03 35.81
N SER A 945 17.94 14.01 35.20
CA SER A 945 17.17 12.99 35.92
C SER A 945 18.03 12.18 36.92
N TRP A 946 19.30 11.95 36.58
CA TRP A 946 20.27 11.27 37.44
C TRP A 946 20.63 12.12 38.67
N PHE A 947 20.81 13.44 38.49
CA PHE A 947 21.11 14.36 39.59
C PHE A 947 19.89 14.75 40.44
N GLU A 948 18.69 14.75 39.88
CA GLU A 948 17.45 15.06 40.60
C GLU A 948 16.88 13.85 41.37
N ARG A 949 17.50 12.66 41.28
CA ARG A 949 17.02 11.39 41.87
C ARG A 949 15.56 11.06 41.53
N LYS A 950 15.13 11.28 40.28
CA LYS A 950 13.73 11.05 39.86
C LYS A 950 13.34 9.58 39.61
N GLY A 951 14.22 8.61 39.93
CA GLY A 951 13.96 7.17 39.75
C GLY A 951 14.07 6.37 41.05
N GLN A 952 13.21 5.36 41.22
CA GLN A 952 13.15 4.54 42.45
C GLN A 952 14.26 3.46 42.54
N HIS A 953 14.67 2.84 41.42
CA HIS A 953 15.72 1.79 41.38
C HIS A 953 16.49 1.80 40.05
N GLY A 954 17.82 1.61 40.08
CA GLY A 954 18.66 1.42 38.89
C GLY A 954 18.55 0.03 38.26
N ALA A 955 19.00 -0.14 37.01
CA ALA A 955 18.85 -1.40 36.27
C ALA A 955 19.44 -2.60 37.03
N LEU A 956 20.60 -2.43 37.66
CA LEU A 956 21.25 -3.47 38.47
C LEU A 956 20.42 -3.86 39.70
N GLN A 957 19.81 -2.88 40.38
CA GLN A 957 19.02 -3.09 41.61
C GLN A 957 17.70 -3.79 41.31
N ILE A 958 17.03 -3.41 40.20
CA ILE A 958 15.79 -4.07 39.74
C ILE A 958 16.05 -5.55 39.45
N LEU A 959 17.18 -5.85 38.80
CA LEU A 959 17.56 -7.22 38.46
C LEU A 959 17.95 -8.04 39.69
N GLN A 960 18.70 -7.45 40.64
CA GLN A 960 19.09 -8.09 41.90
C GLN A 960 17.89 -8.50 42.78
N VAL A 961 16.83 -7.68 42.79
CA VAL A 961 15.61 -8.00 43.55
C VAL A 961 14.81 -9.12 42.88
N LYS A 962 14.94 -9.27 41.56
CA LYS A 962 14.09 -10.16 40.76
C LYS A 962 14.68 -11.56 40.56
N TYR A 963 15.99 -11.72 40.62
CA TYR A 963 16.66 -12.98 40.25
C TYR A 963 17.56 -13.53 41.36
N ASP A 964 17.44 -14.84 41.60
CA ASP A 964 18.27 -15.59 42.54
C ASP A 964 19.67 -15.87 42.00
N THR A 965 20.61 -16.12 42.90
CA THR A 965 22.03 -16.34 42.55
C THR A 965 22.34 -17.71 41.96
N SER A 966 21.32 -18.58 41.88
CA SER A 966 21.36 -19.84 41.14
C SER A 966 21.63 -19.65 39.65
N TYR A 967 21.28 -18.50 39.07
CA TYR A 967 21.51 -18.20 37.66
C TYR A 967 22.96 -17.81 37.33
N TYR A 968 23.73 -17.34 38.33
CA TYR A 968 25.10 -16.88 38.12
C TYR A 968 26.02 -17.97 37.53
N ALA A 969 26.04 -19.16 38.16
CA ALA A 969 26.90 -20.26 37.72
C ALA A 969 26.54 -20.80 36.32
N ILE A 970 25.27 -20.69 35.90
CA ILE A 970 24.79 -21.13 34.59
C ILE A 970 25.14 -20.11 33.51
N LEU A 971 24.90 -18.81 33.79
CA LEU A 971 25.22 -17.72 32.88
C LEU A 971 26.73 -17.65 32.56
N CYS A 972 27.59 -17.86 33.56
CA CYS A 972 29.05 -17.88 33.38
C CYS A 972 29.54 -19.04 32.52
N LYS A 973 28.93 -20.24 32.63
CA LYS A 973 29.30 -21.38 31.78
C LYS A 973 29.02 -21.14 30.29
N ASN A 974 27.98 -20.36 30.00
CA ASN A 974 27.51 -20.12 28.63
C ASN A 974 28.01 -18.78 28.05
N GLU A 975 29.02 -18.13 28.68
CA GLU A 975 29.57 -16.85 28.21
C GLU A 975 30.32 -17.00 26.86
N ASN A 976 30.99 -18.13 26.62
CA ASN A 976 31.81 -18.38 25.44
C ASN A 976 31.08 -19.07 24.27
N THR A 977 29.92 -19.69 24.52
CA THR A 977 29.13 -20.40 23.48
C THR A 977 28.32 -19.46 22.60
N ASN A 978 28.16 -18.21 23.01
CA ASN A 978 27.40 -17.17 22.31
C ASN A 978 28.23 -16.44 21.23
N THR A 979 29.15 -17.13 20.56
CA THR A 979 29.89 -16.54 19.43
C THR A 979 28.98 -16.46 18.19
N PHE A 980 28.16 -15.42 18.16
CA PHE A 980 27.22 -15.10 17.08
C PHE A 980 28.00 -14.81 15.78
N ARG A 981 27.98 -15.78 14.84
CA ARG A 981 28.63 -15.60 13.54
C ARG A 981 27.69 -14.83 12.60
N ASN A 982 28.18 -13.71 12.05
CA ASN A 982 27.65 -12.96 10.89
C ASN A 982 26.62 -11.83 11.14
N GLU A 983 26.74 -11.03 12.20
CA GLU A 983 25.96 -9.79 12.35
C GLU A 983 26.83 -8.56 12.65
N ALA A 984 26.26 -7.36 12.52
CA ALA A 984 26.97 -6.09 12.69
C ALA A 984 27.65 -5.99 14.07
N LYS A 985 28.92 -5.59 14.09
CA LYS A 985 29.77 -5.56 15.29
C LYS A 985 29.14 -4.77 16.45
N ASP A 986 28.42 -3.69 16.15
CA ASP A 986 27.78 -2.81 17.12
C ASP A 986 26.63 -3.49 17.90
N ILE A 987 25.79 -4.25 17.20
CA ILE A 987 24.64 -4.96 17.80
C ILE A 987 25.14 -6.12 18.66
N MET A 988 26.16 -6.83 18.18
CA MET A 988 26.80 -7.90 18.94
C MET A 988 27.42 -7.37 20.25
N MET A 989 28.00 -6.16 20.21
CA MET A 989 28.51 -5.50 21.40
C MET A 989 27.40 -5.19 22.42
N GLN A 990 26.26 -4.66 21.97
CA GLN A 990 25.10 -4.39 22.84
C GLN A 990 24.59 -5.67 23.54
N LEU A 991 24.47 -6.77 22.80
CA LEU A 991 24.03 -8.06 23.35
C LEU A 991 25.03 -8.61 24.39
N ASN A 992 26.33 -8.56 24.09
CA ASN A 992 27.38 -9.03 25.01
C ASN A 992 27.41 -8.22 26.30
N VAL A 993 27.28 -6.90 26.19
CA VAL A 993 27.27 -5.99 27.34
C VAL A 993 26.06 -6.22 28.23
N THR A 994 24.86 -6.31 27.65
CA THR A 994 23.62 -6.59 28.39
C THR A 994 23.64 -7.97 29.04
N TYR A 995 24.24 -8.98 28.39
CA TYR A 995 24.45 -10.31 28.96
C TYR A 995 25.38 -10.28 30.18
N ARG A 996 26.50 -9.54 30.08
CA ARG A 996 27.42 -9.33 31.21
C ARG A 996 26.80 -8.54 32.36
N ILE A 997 25.88 -7.61 32.07
CA ILE A 997 25.11 -6.89 33.09
C ILE A 997 24.18 -7.84 33.86
N ALA A 998 23.57 -8.81 33.17
CA ALA A 998 22.79 -9.86 33.83
C ALA A 998 23.66 -10.75 34.74
N ILE A 999 24.88 -11.09 34.31
CA ILE A 999 25.87 -11.80 35.16
C ILE A 999 26.21 -10.96 36.40
N ALA A 1000 26.49 -9.66 36.21
CA ALA A 1000 26.82 -8.76 37.32
C ALA A 1000 25.66 -8.61 38.32
N ALA A 1001 24.41 -8.60 37.85
CA ALA A 1001 23.22 -8.47 38.68
C ALA A 1001 22.89 -9.75 39.48
N THR A 1002 23.21 -10.93 38.96
CA THR A 1002 22.96 -12.23 39.64
C THR A 1002 24.08 -12.64 40.60
N CYS A 1003 25.13 -11.81 40.73
CA CYS A 1003 26.28 -12.08 41.58
C CYS A 1003 26.08 -11.52 43.01
N ASP A 1004 26.25 -12.37 44.03
CA ASP A 1004 26.17 -11.97 45.45
C ASP A 1004 27.41 -11.22 45.95
N ALA A 1005 28.59 -11.60 45.44
CA ALA A 1005 29.85 -11.07 45.94
C ALA A 1005 30.15 -9.68 45.34
N LYS A 1006 30.15 -8.65 46.19
CA LYS A 1006 30.36 -7.25 45.81
C LYS A 1006 31.65 -7.03 45.01
N LEU A 1007 32.75 -7.70 45.36
CA LEU A 1007 34.03 -7.58 44.65
C LEU A 1007 33.97 -8.13 43.22
N THR A 1008 33.39 -9.31 43.02
CA THR A 1008 33.25 -9.93 41.69
C THR A 1008 32.23 -9.22 40.83
N GLN A 1009 31.15 -8.71 41.43
CA GLN A 1009 30.21 -7.82 40.76
C GLN A 1009 30.90 -6.56 40.22
N LEU A 1010 31.72 -5.88 41.05
CA LEU A 1010 32.48 -4.71 40.61
C LEU A 1010 33.51 -5.05 39.51
N LYS A 1011 34.10 -6.26 39.53
CA LYS A 1011 34.98 -6.74 38.45
C LYS A 1011 34.24 -6.88 37.12
N HIS A 1012 33.03 -7.46 37.12
CA HIS A 1012 32.20 -7.55 35.91
C HIS A 1012 31.78 -6.16 35.41
N ILE A 1013 31.40 -5.24 36.30
CA ILE A 1013 31.05 -3.85 35.95
C ILE A 1013 32.26 -3.12 35.33
N ALA A 1014 33.45 -3.25 35.91
CA ALA A 1014 34.67 -2.67 35.36
C ALA A 1014 34.95 -3.20 33.95
N ALA A 1015 34.85 -4.52 33.73
CA ALA A 1015 35.01 -5.13 32.41
C ALA A 1015 34.00 -4.60 31.39
N ILE A 1016 32.72 -4.48 31.76
CA ILE A 1016 31.66 -3.91 30.90
C ILE A 1016 32.04 -2.50 30.44
N LEU A 1017 32.39 -1.62 31.37
CA LEU A 1017 32.75 -0.23 31.06
C LEU A 1017 34.00 -0.17 30.19
N GLY A 1018 34.99 -1.03 30.45
CA GLY A 1018 36.22 -1.10 29.66
C GLY A 1018 36.00 -1.57 28.23
N ASP A 1019 35.17 -2.59 28.02
CA ASP A 1019 34.89 -3.12 26.69
C ASP A 1019 34.08 -2.12 25.85
N VAL A 1020 33.04 -1.49 26.43
CA VAL A 1020 32.23 -0.46 25.75
C VAL A 1020 33.09 0.75 25.37
N PHE A 1021 33.93 1.21 26.30
CA PHE A 1021 34.81 2.35 26.06
C PHE A 1021 35.81 2.08 24.92
N LYS A 1022 36.46 0.90 24.92
CA LYS A 1022 37.39 0.50 23.85
C LYS A 1022 36.68 0.42 22.50
N PHE A 1023 35.49 -0.16 22.48
CA PHE A 1023 34.69 -0.28 21.26
C PHE A 1023 34.35 1.08 20.67
N GLU A 1024 33.85 2.02 21.47
CA GLU A 1024 33.57 3.39 21.01
C GLU A 1024 34.83 4.11 20.53
N THR A 1025 35.98 3.95 21.21
CA THR A 1025 37.23 4.57 20.75
C THR A 1025 37.69 4.01 19.39
N MET A 1026 37.56 2.70 19.17
CA MET A 1026 37.90 2.09 17.88
C MET A 1026 36.91 2.51 16.78
N ALA A 1027 35.62 2.60 17.08
CA ALA A 1027 34.60 3.05 16.13
C ALA A 1027 34.86 4.49 15.63
N VAL A 1028 35.34 5.37 16.52
CA VAL A 1028 35.75 6.75 16.16
C VAL A 1028 36.99 6.74 15.25
N GLU A 1029 37.97 5.88 15.50
CA GLU A 1029 39.18 5.77 14.67
C GLU A 1029 38.90 5.25 13.25
N TYR A 1030 37.88 4.40 13.06
CA TYR A 1030 37.49 3.84 11.76
C TYR A 1030 36.39 4.63 11.02
N GLY A 1031 35.97 5.79 11.54
CA GLY A 1031 35.09 6.72 10.81
C GLY A 1031 33.61 6.35 10.75
N THR A 1032 33.08 5.52 11.65
CA THR A 1032 31.62 5.30 11.77
C THR A 1032 30.99 6.45 12.56
N VAL A 1033 30.38 7.41 11.86
CA VAL A 1033 30.03 8.75 12.38
C VAL A 1033 28.81 8.82 13.32
N ASN A 1034 28.02 7.77 13.55
CA ASN A 1034 26.68 7.93 14.14
C ASN A 1034 26.29 6.92 15.24
N THR A 1035 27.07 6.80 16.31
CA THR A 1035 26.56 6.21 17.55
C THR A 1035 26.34 7.30 18.59
N GLU A 1036 25.08 7.56 18.93
CA GLU A 1036 24.75 8.13 20.24
C GLU A 1036 25.55 7.35 21.31
N SER A 1037 26.13 8.02 22.30
CA SER A 1037 27.14 7.42 23.17
C SER A 1037 26.53 6.39 24.13
N LEU A 1038 26.49 5.11 23.72
CA LEU A 1038 26.07 3.94 24.49
C LEU A 1038 26.79 3.87 25.84
N PHE A 1039 28.06 4.24 25.88
CA PHE A 1039 28.88 4.30 27.09
C PHE A 1039 28.28 5.20 28.18
N ILE A 1040 27.89 6.43 27.82
CA ILE A 1040 27.28 7.38 28.77
C ILE A 1040 25.92 6.87 29.21
N HIS A 1041 25.13 6.31 28.29
CA HIS A 1041 23.82 5.75 28.60
C HIS A 1041 23.91 4.62 29.64
N ILE A 1042 24.84 3.69 29.45
CA ILE A 1042 25.08 2.58 30.40
C ILE A 1042 25.52 3.12 31.77
N LEU A 1043 26.46 4.08 31.82
CA LEU A 1043 26.94 4.66 33.08
C LEU A 1043 25.79 5.22 33.93
N THR A 1044 24.86 5.96 33.33
CA THR A 1044 23.73 6.55 34.07
C THR A 1044 22.66 5.54 34.51
N LYS A 1045 22.44 4.46 33.73
CA LYS A 1045 21.38 3.49 33.98
C LYS A 1045 21.78 2.36 34.93
N LEU A 1046 23.07 2.04 35.02
CA LEU A 1046 23.57 1.02 35.94
C LEU A 1046 23.20 1.34 37.40
N ASP A 1047 23.34 2.61 37.81
CA ASP A 1047 22.96 3.07 39.14
C ASP A 1047 22.43 4.50 39.09
N ILE A 1048 21.18 4.71 39.53
CA ILE A 1048 20.49 6.00 39.51
C ILE A 1048 20.83 6.85 40.76
N ARG A 1049 21.53 6.28 41.74
CA ARG A 1049 22.03 7.03 42.91
C ARG A 1049 23.04 8.07 42.47
N LYS A 1050 23.16 9.16 43.25
CA LYS A 1050 24.19 10.15 42.95
C LYS A 1050 25.56 9.49 43.10
N PRO A 1051 26.52 9.72 42.18
CA PRO A 1051 27.86 9.15 42.30
C PRO A 1051 28.58 9.48 43.63
N THR A 1052 28.15 10.55 44.32
CA THR A 1052 28.65 10.99 45.62
C THR A 1052 27.99 10.28 46.82
N ASP A 1053 26.95 9.47 46.60
CA ASP A 1053 26.28 8.73 47.67
C ASP A 1053 27.12 7.51 48.09
N GLU A 1054 27.32 7.30 49.40
CA GLU A 1054 28.07 6.16 49.96
C GLU A 1054 27.55 4.78 49.51
N GLY A 1055 26.27 4.71 49.13
CA GLY A 1055 25.62 3.50 48.63
C GLY A 1055 25.72 3.29 47.11
N SER A 1056 26.40 4.15 46.35
CA SER A 1056 26.52 4.03 44.90
C SER A 1056 27.63 3.05 44.48
N ILE A 1057 27.49 2.44 43.30
CA ILE A 1057 28.57 1.67 42.66
C ILE A 1057 29.81 2.53 42.35
N TYR A 1058 29.66 3.86 42.29
CA TYR A 1058 30.71 4.83 42.01
C TYR A 1058 31.38 5.39 43.28
N ALA A 1059 30.93 5.00 44.47
CA ALA A 1059 31.52 5.43 45.73
C ALA A 1059 32.94 4.87 45.90
N LYS A 1060 33.82 5.64 46.55
CA LYS A 1060 35.18 5.20 46.88
C LYS A 1060 35.10 4.14 47.97
N THR A 1061 35.60 2.93 47.68
CA THR A 1061 35.63 1.81 48.64
C THR A 1061 37.05 1.35 48.91
N ASN A 1062 37.22 0.47 49.89
CA ASN A 1062 38.52 -0.14 50.21
C ASN A 1062 39.05 -1.06 49.09
N TYR A 1063 38.24 -1.35 48.06
CA TYR A 1063 38.66 -2.18 46.94
C TYR A 1063 39.35 -1.35 45.85
N PRO A 1064 40.55 -1.77 45.36
CA PRO A 1064 41.25 -1.10 44.27
C PRO A 1064 40.42 -0.95 42.98
N ILE A 1065 39.54 -1.91 42.69
CA ILE A 1065 38.62 -1.91 41.53
C ILE A 1065 37.69 -0.67 41.49
N SER A 1066 37.39 -0.06 42.64
CA SER A 1066 36.53 1.14 42.69
C SER A 1066 37.20 2.35 42.06
N GLN A 1067 38.54 2.42 42.06
CA GLN A 1067 39.31 3.46 41.36
C GLN A 1067 39.14 3.31 39.84
N SER A 1068 39.13 2.08 39.31
CA SER A 1068 38.91 1.82 37.88
C SER A 1068 37.53 2.30 37.41
N ILE A 1069 36.47 2.00 38.16
CA ILE A 1069 35.10 2.41 37.82
C ILE A 1069 34.96 3.94 37.89
N ARG A 1070 35.54 4.57 38.91
CA ARG A 1070 35.57 6.04 39.07
C ARG A 1070 36.37 6.73 37.96
N ALA A 1071 37.42 6.11 37.46
CA ALA A 1071 38.17 6.61 36.29
C ALA A 1071 37.32 6.57 35.01
N TYR A 1072 36.54 5.52 34.77
CA TYR A 1072 35.61 5.48 33.64
C TYR A 1072 34.46 6.49 33.78
N LEU A 1073 33.98 6.72 35.00
CA LEU A 1073 33.02 7.80 35.28
C LEU A 1073 33.59 9.17 34.93
N CYS A 1074 34.85 9.44 35.32
CA CYS A 1074 35.56 10.68 34.98
C CYS A 1074 35.58 10.92 33.46
N VAL A 1075 35.95 9.90 32.69
CA VAL A 1075 35.98 9.98 31.22
C VAL A 1075 34.58 10.19 30.62
N GLY A 1076 33.56 9.53 31.17
CA GLY A 1076 32.17 9.71 30.73
C GLY A 1076 31.67 11.14 30.89
N LEU A 1077 31.97 11.77 32.03
CA LEU A 1077 31.63 13.17 32.31
C LEU A 1077 32.41 14.15 31.44
N LEU A 1078 33.70 13.91 31.22
CA LEU A 1078 34.52 14.71 30.31
C LEU A 1078 33.99 14.65 28.86
N ASN A 1079 33.62 13.45 28.37
CA ASN A 1079 33.04 13.29 27.03
C ASN A 1079 31.72 14.05 26.87
N LEU A 1080 30.90 14.11 27.92
CA LEU A 1080 29.64 14.85 27.91
C LEU A 1080 29.86 16.36 27.80
N LEU A 1081 30.74 16.93 28.63
CA LEU A 1081 30.97 18.37 28.67
C LEU A 1081 31.75 18.91 27.46
N LEU A 1082 32.51 18.05 26.77
CA LEU A 1082 33.22 18.42 25.55
C LEU A 1082 32.27 18.60 24.34
N ASP A 1083 31.03 18.11 24.42
CA ASP A 1083 29.97 18.31 23.42
C ASP A 1083 29.44 19.75 23.49
N TYR A 1084 29.72 20.52 22.44
CA TYR A 1084 29.44 21.96 22.40
C TYR A 1084 27.94 22.29 22.46
N SER A 1085 27.11 21.37 21.99
CA SER A 1085 25.65 21.53 22.02
C SER A 1085 25.09 21.49 23.45
N ILE A 1086 25.74 20.69 24.30
CA ILE A 1086 25.34 20.42 25.68
C ILE A 1086 25.88 21.51 26.61
N LEU A 1087 27.14 21.90 26.41
CA LEU A 1087 27.80 22.91 27.25
C LEU A 1087 27.08 24.27 27.25
N ASN A 1088 26.48 24.66 26.12
CA ASN A 1088 25.72 25.92 26.01
C ASN A 1088 24.33 25.88 26.66
N GLN A 1089 23.81 24.69 27.02
CA GLN A 1089 22.48 24.52 27.61
C GLN A 1089 22.51 24.34 29.14
N LEU A 1090 23.70 24.22 29.75
CA LEU A 1090 23.90 24.07 31.18
C LEU A 1090 23.79 25.43 31.89
N SER A 1091 23.24 25.44 33.10
CA SER A 1091 23.32 26.61 33.99
C SER A 1091 24.72 26.71 34.61
N LEU A 1092 25.12 27.91 35.05
CA LEU A 1092 26.38 28.13 35.78
C LEU A 1092 26.48 27.28 37.06
N GLU A 1093 25.34 27.01 37.72
CA GLU A 1093 25.27 26.13 38.89
C GLU A 1093 25.46 24.65 38.52
N GLU A 1094 24.93 24.21 37.38
CA GLU A 1094 25.15 22.84 36.87
C GLU A 1094 26.62 22.68 36.45
N GLU A 1095 27.19 23.65 35.74
CA GLU A 1095 28.59 23.66 35.30
C GLU A 1095 29.56 23.53 36.49
N THR A 1096 29.35 24.32 37.55
CA THR A 1096 30.16 24.26 38.80
C THR A 1096 30.04 22.91 39.53
N GLN A 1097 28.86 22.29 39.54
CA GLN A 1097 28.66 20.96 40.14
C GLN A 1097 29.41 19.86 39.37
N PHE A 1098 29.37 19.91 38.03
CA PHE A 1098 30.09 18.95 37.20
C PHE A 1098 31.61 19.11 37.28
N THR A 1099 32.11 20.35 37.29
CA THR A 1099 33.56 20.61 37.40
C THR A 1099 34.09 20.18 38.76
N GLN A 1100 33.38 20.46 39.86
CA GLN A 1100 33.78 20.01 41.20
C GLN A 1100 33.85 18.48 41.30
N MET A 1101 32.90 17.76 40.70
CA MET A 1101 32.92 16.29 40.70
C MET A 1101 34.05 15.73 39.80
N ILE A 1102 34.35 16.38 38.67
CA ILE A 1102 35.49 15.99 37.83
C ILE A 1102 36.80 16.15 38.61
N LEU A 1103 36.96 17.23 39.37
CA LEU A 1103 38.14 17.46 40.22
C LEU A 1103 38.36 16.31 41.23
N GLU A 1104 37.30 15.85 41.88
CA GLU A 1104 37.37 14.72 42.83
C GLU A 1104 37.70 13.39 42.15
N LEU A 1105 37.28 13.20 40.90
CA LEU A 1105 37.50 11.97 40.13
C LEU A 1105 38.86 11.94 39.42
N LEU A 1106 39.46 13.10 39.15
CA LEU A 1106 40.76 13.22 38.48
C LEU A 1106 41.89 12.56 39.28
N ASP A 1107 41.89 12.71 40.61
CA ASP A 1107 42.88 12.07 41.50
C ASP A 1107 42.80 10.52 41.42
N ASP A 1108 41.59 9.96 41.22
CA ASP A 1108 41.41 8.52 41.08
C ASP A 1108 41.72 8.02 39.65
N ALA A 1109 41.54 8.86 38.63
CA ALA A 1109 41.82 8.55 37.22
C ALA A 1109 43.31 8.68 36.85
N ILE A 1110 44.01 9.68 37.38
CA ILE A 1110 45.43 9.96 37.14
C ILE A 1110 46.23 9.55 38.37
N ASN A 1111 46.46 8.24 38.52
CA ASN A 1111 47.17 7.65 39.65
C ASN A 1111 48.57 7.15 39.21
N GLU A 1112 49.59 7.39 40.05
CA GLU A 1112 50.98 6.93 39.88
C GLU A 1112 51.07 5.43 39.57
N THR A 1113 50.26 4.62 40.25
CA THR A 1113 50.22 3.16 40.06
C THR A 1113 49.77 2.75 38.65
N THR A 1114 48.84 3.50 38.05
CA THR A 1114 48.32 3.26 36.70
C THR A 1114 49.32 3.71 35.63
N LEU A 1115 49.97 4.85 35.85
CA LEU A 1115 51.04 5.36 34.99
C LEU A 1115 52.24 4.41 34.97
N SER A 1116 52.68 3.94 36.14
CA SER A 1116 53.74 2.93 36.28
C SER A 1116 53.42 1.66 35.51
N TYR A 1117 52.18 1.18 35.59
CA TYR A 1117 51.75 -0.02 34.87
C TYR A 1117 51.73 0.20 33.34
N LYS A 1118 51.26 1.36 32.88
CA LYS A 1118 51.24 1.69 31.46
C LYS A 1118 52.64 1.86 30.87
N GLU A 1119 53.62 2.36 31.63
CA GLU A 1119 55.03 2.39 31.20
C GLU A 1119 55.65 0.97 31.10
N LYS A 1120 55.17 0.03 31.92
CA LYS A 1120 55.61 -1.37 31.93
C LYS A 1120 55.09 -2.19 30.73
N ILE A 1121 53.90 -1.91 30.18
CA ILE A 1121 53.31 -2.70 29.07
C ILE A 1121 54.13 -2.61 27.76
N PRO A 1122 54.50 -1.42 27.23
CA PRO A 1122 55.38 -1.31 26.07
C PRO A 1122 56.74 -1.93 26.33
N LYS A 1123 57.26 -1.77 27.55
CA LYS A 1123 58.53 -2.36 27.99
C LYS A 1123 58.48 -3.88 27.99
N LEU A 1124 57.35 -4.50 28.38
CA LEU A 1124 57.13 -5.95 28.27
C LEU A 1124 57.09 -6.41 26.80
N ARG A 1125 56.43 -5.67 25.90
CA ARG A 1125 56.46 -5.98 24.45
C ARG A 1125 57.86 -5.81 23.85
N GLN A 1126 58.57 -4.76 24.23
CA GLN A 1126 59.92 -4.47 23.76
C GLN A 1126 60.92 -5.51 24.26
N LEU A 1127 60.87 -5.87 25.55
CA LEU A 1127 61.69 -6.94 26.13
C LEU A 1127 61.31 -8.31 25.57
N GLY A 1128 60.02 -8.56 25.29
CA GLY A 1128 59.56 -9.76 24.59
C GLY A 1128 60.12 -9.88 23.17
N ASN A 1129 60.12 -8.78 22.41
CA ASN A 1129 60.73 -8.72 21.08
C ASN A 1129 62.27 -8.84 21.15
N GLN A 1130 62.91 -8.26 22.17
CA GLN A 1130 64.35 -8.39 22.43
C GLN A 1130 64.75 -9.81 22.85
N LEU A 1131 63.89 -10.50 23.62
CA LEU A 1131 64.07 -11.90 23.96
C LEU A 1131 63.94 -12.78 22.71
N LEU A 1132 62.97 -12.47 21.83
CA LEU A 1132 62.77 -13.18 20.57
C LEU A 1132 64.00 -13.02 19.65
N THR A 1133 64.60 -11.83 19.56
CA THR A 1133 65.82 -11.61 18.77
C THR A 1133 67.08 -12.21 19.42
N LEU A 1134 67.18 -12.24 20.75
CA LEU A 1134 68.33 -12.85 21.45
C LEU A 1134 68.29 -14.39 21.46
N LEU A 1135 67.09 -15.00 21.53
CA LEU A 1135 66.90 -16.46 21.41
C LEU A 1135 67.32 -17.03 20.05
N ILE A 1136 67.40 -16.17 19.02
CA ILE A 1136 67.87 -16.52 17.68
C ILE A 1136 69.41 -16.57 17.61
N HIS A 1137 70.12 -15.83 18.46
CA HIS A 1137 71.58 -15.69 18.38
C HIS A 1137 72.38 -16.42 19.48
N ASP A 1138 71.83 -16.63 20.69
CA ASP A 1138 72.54 -17.42 21.71
C ASP A 1138 71.58 -17.98 22.81
N ARG A 1139 71.61 -19.29 23.07
CA ARG A 1139 70.61 -19.95 23.96
C ARG A 1139 70.91 -19.89 25.46
N GLU A 1140 72.16 -19.65 25.87
CA GLU A 1140 72.56 -19.72 27.29
C GLU A 1140 73.40 -18.53 27.78
N SER A 1141 73.13 -17.31 27.30
CA SER A 1141 73.74 -16.11 27.87
C SER A 1141 73.09 -15.71 29.22
N GLU A 1142 73.89 -15.20 30.15
CA GLU A 1142 73.42 -14.70 31.45
C GLU A 1142 72.39 -13.55 31.29
N ASN A 1143 72.50 -12.80 30.20
CA ASN A 1143 71.56 -11.75 29.82
C ASN A 1143 70.18 -12.30 29.40
N CYS A 1144 70.12 -13.46 28.72
CA CYS A 1144 68.84 -14.10 28.38
C CYS A 1144 68.08 -14.55 29.64
N LYS A 1145 68.77 -15.02 30.69
CA LYS A 1145 68.14 -15.35 31.98
C LYS A 1145 67.62 -14.10 32.68
N ARG A 1146 68.42 -13.02 32.75
CA ARG A 1146 67.99 -11.73 33.33
C ARG A 1146 66.76 -11.14 32.62
N ILE A 1147 66.70 -11.20 31.29
CA ILE A 1147 65.55 -10.71 30.52
C ILE A 1147 64.32 -11.62 30.72
N LYS A 1148 64.49 -12.95 30.82
CA LYS A 1148 63.38 -13.87 31.16
C LYS A 1148 62.83 -13.59 32.55
N ASP A 1149 63.69 -13.43 33.55
CA ASP A 1149 63.29 -13.12 34.93
C ASP A 1149 62.59 -11.76 35.00
N GLU A 1150 63.06 -10.76 34.26
CA GLU A 1150 62.37 -9.46 34.12
C GLU A 1150 61.01 -9.58 33.42
N ILE A 1151 60.89 -10.39 32.36
CA ILE A 1151 59.60 -10.65 31.68
C ILE A 1151 58.64 -11.38 32.61
N GLU A 1152 59.09 -12.38 33.37
CA GLU A 1152 58.26 -13.11 34.33
C GLU A 1152 57.78 -12.18 35.45
N LYS A 1153 58.67 -11.32 35.97
CA LYS A 1153 58.30 -10.30 36.95
C LYS A 1153 57.28 -9.30 36.40
N LEU A 1154 57.44 -8.84 35.15
CA LEU A 1154 56.48 -7.94 34.51
C LEU A 1154 55.16 -8.62 34.14
N LYS A 1155 55.17 -9.91 33.78
CA LYS A 1155 53.96 -10.73 33.59
C LYS A 1155 53.21 -10.95 34.91
N TYR A 1156 53.94 -11.18 36.00
CA TYR A 1156 53.37 -11.27 37.34
C TYR A 1156 52.69 -9.94 37.74
N ASP A 1157 53.37 -8.82 37.50
CA ASP A 1157 52.79 -7.48 37.72
C ASP A 1157 51.53 -7.25 36.85
N GLU A 1158 51.48 -7.77 35.61
CA GLU A 1158 50.31 -7.72 34.73
C GLU A 1158 49.13 -8.57 35.21
N ILE A 1159 49.39 -9.80 35.65
CA ILE A 1159 48.36 -10.66 36.23
C ILE A 1159 47.81 -10.03 37.50
N LYS A 1160 48.69 -9.55 38.39
CA LYS A 1160 48.32 -8.85 39.61
C LYS A 1160 47.48 -7.60 39.33
N PHE A 1161 47.84 -6.80 38.32
CA PHE A 1161 47.05 -5.63 37.90
C PHE A 1161 45.67 -6.02 37.37
N LYS A 1162 45.59 -7.05 36.51
CA LYS A 1162 44.31 -7.56 35.98
C LYS A 1162 43.41 -8.12 37.08
N GLU A 1163 43.99 -8.76 38.10
CA GLU A 1163 43.26 -9.29 39.25
C GLU A 1163 42.74 -8.21 40.21
N GLU A 1164 43.52 -7.15 40.44
CA GLU A 1164 43.18 -6.06 41.36
C GLU A 1164 42.27 -4.99 40.72
N ARG A 1165 42.47 -4.68 39.43
CA ARG A 1165 41.86 -3.51 38.75
C ARG A 1165 41.14 -3.79 37.45
N VAL A 1166 41.24 -5.00 36.88
CA VAL A 1166 40.61 -5.47 35.62
C VAL A 1166 40.98 -4.64 34.38
N CYS A 1167 40.49 -3.41 34.27
CA CYS A 1167 40.77 -2.47 33.20
C CYS A 1167 40.60 -1.01 33.68
N MET A 1168 41.32 -0.07 33.07
CA MET A 1168 41.27 1.36 33.40
C MET A 1168 41.47 2.19 32.13
N PRO A 1169 40.85 3.37 31.98
CA PRO A 1169 41.11 4.25 30.85
C PRO A 1169 42.54 4.79 30.91
N ASP A 1170 43.06 5.19 29.75
CA ASP A 1170 44.39 5.77 29.66
C ASP A 1170 44.45 7.13 30.39
N PRO A 1171 45.31 7.29 31.42
CA PRO A 1171 45.45 8.56 32.13
C PRO A 1171 45.81 9.74 31.23
N LYS A 1172 46.51 9.50 30.11
CA LYS A 1172 46.82 10.55 29.12
C LYS A 1172 45.56 11.04 28.41
N ILE A 1173 44.69 10.12 27.98
CA ILE A 1173 43.41 10.48 27.33
C ILE A 1173 42.52 11.27 28.30
N VAL A 1174 42.52 10.92 29.60
CA VAL A 1174 41.81 11.66 30.63
C VAL A 1174 42.36 13.09 30.76
N TYR A 1175 43.70 13.21 30.84
CA TYR A 1175 44.39 14.50 30.96
C TYR A 1175 44.14 15.40 29.75
N ASP A 1176 44.30 14.88 28.53
CA ASP A 1176 44.10 15.63 27.28
C ASP A 1176 42.66 16.13 27.15
N LYS A 1177 41.67 15.31 27.54
CA LYS A 1177 40.25 15.69 27.55
C LYS A 1177 39.94 16.74 28.60
N ALA A 1178 40.51 16.63 29.80
CA ALA A 1178 40.36 17.62 30.85
C ALA A 1178 40.99 18.96 30.46
N TYR A 1179 42.15 18.95 29.80
CA TYR A 1179 42.80 20.15 29.25
C TYR A 1179 42.02 20.77 28.08
N LEU A 1180 41.41 19.95 27.21
CA LEU A 1180 40.50 20.46 26.18
C LEU A 1180 39.27 21.13 26.79
N LEU A 1181 38.77 20.61 27.91
CA LEU A 1181 37.63 21.19 28.61
C LEU A 1181 37.95 22.54 29.26
N THR A 1182 39.15 22.74 29.83
CA THR A 1182 39.54 24.04 30.42
C THR A 1182 39.42 25.19 29.42
N ASN A 1183 39.67 24.93 28.14
CA ASN A 1183 39.57 25.95 27.08
C ASN A 1183 38.12 26.23 26.65
N LYS A 1184 37.17 25.36 27.00
CA LYS A 1184 35.77 25.42 26.53
C LYS A 1184 34.76 25.87 27.58
N LEU A 1185 35.08 25.79 28.88
CA LEU A 1185 34.18 26.19 29.96
C LEU A 1185 33.75 27.67 29.83
N ASN A 1186 32.56 28.01 30.34
CA ASN A 1186 32.04 29.37 30.25
C ASN A 1186 32.46 30.23 31.45
N ASP A 1187 32.57 29.62 32.64
CA ASP A 1187 32.97 30.32 33.88
C ASP A 1187 34.49 30.33 34.09
N ASP A 1188 35.06 31.53 34.27
CA ASP A 1188 36.50 31.73 34.46
C ASP A 1188 37.02 31.17 35.80
N ASN A 1189 36.18 31.09 36.83
CA ASN A 1189 36.57 30.49 38.11
C ASN A 1189 36.76 28.97 37.98
N ASN A 1190 35.83 28.30 37.29
CA ASN A 1190 35.94 26.87 36.99
C ASN A 1190 37.17 26.53 36.12
N LYS A 1191 37.49 27.39 35.14
CA LYS A 1191 38.73 27.26 34.33
C LYS A 1191 39.98 27.33 35.21
N LEU A 1192 40.01 28.25 36.16
CA LEU A 1192 41.15 28.42 37.05
C LEU A 1192 41.31 27.21 37.98
N LEU A 1193 40.21 26.71 38.55
CA LEU A 1193 40.25 25.54 39.45
C LEU A 1193 40.71 24.27 38.73
N LEU A 1194 40.19 24.02 37.52
CA LEU A 1194 40.57 22.85 36.73
C LEU A 1194 42.01 22.94 36.20
N SER A 1195 42.47 24.14 35.79
CA SER A 1195 43.87 24.33 35.38
C SER A 1195 44.86 24.17 36.54
N GLN A 1196 44.54 24.68 37.74
CA GLN A 1196 45.36 24.46 38.95
C GLN A 1196 45.47 22.98 39.33
N ALA A 1197 44.38 22.21 39.18
CA ALA A 1197 44.40 20.78 39.42
C ALA A 1197 45.25 20.02 38.39
N LEU A 1198 45.18 20.38 37.11
CA LEU A 1198 46.03 19.78 36.06
C LEU A 1198 47.52 20.11 36.27
N ASP A 1199 47.84 21.34 36.67
CA ASP A 1199 49.21 21.77 36.99
C ASP A 1199 49.82 20.99 38.17
N LYS A 1200 49.01 20.55 39.13
CA LYS A 1200 49.45 19.69 40.24
C LYS A 1200 50.01 18.37 39.72
N PHE A 1201 49.34 17.71 38.77
CA PHE A 1201 49.78 16.44 38.19
C PHE A 1201 51.05 16.57 37.33
N VAL A 1202 51.24 17.71 36.66
CA VAL A 1202 52.47 18.03 35.93
C VAL A 1202 53.63 18.26 36.91
N LYS A 1203 53.41 19.04 37.98
CA LYS A 1203 54.42 19.34 39.01
C LYS A 1203 54.84 18.13 39.83
N GLU A 1204 53.91 17.20 40.10
CA GLU A 1204 54.20 15.92 40.77
C GLU A 1204 54.96 14.92 39.87
N LYS A 1205 55.36 15.32 38.64
CA LYS A 1205 56.09 14.51 37.64
C LYS A 1205 55.36 13.25 37.19
N LEU A 1206 54.04 13.19 37.34
CA LEU A 1206 53.24 12.04 36.94
C LEU A 1206 53.11 11.93 35.40
N ILE A 1207 53.30 13.03 34.66
CA ILE A 1207 53.31 13.08 33.19
C ILE A 1207 54.59 13.81 32.73
N LYS A 1208 55.39 13.20 31.84
CA LYS A 1208 56.66 13.78 31.35
C LYS A 1208 56.41 15.02 30.47
N GLU A 1209 57.04 16.16 30.79
CA GLU A 1209 56.91 17.45 30.09
C GLU A 1209 57.21 17.38 28.57
N ASN A 1210 58.05 16.44 28.12
CA ASN A 1210 58.53 16.37 26.73
C ASN A 1210 57.55 15.76 25.70
N GLU A 1211 56.36 15.33 26.11
CA GLU A 1211 55.38 14.71 25.19
C GLU A 1211 54.10 15.56 24.97
N ILE A 1212 54.01 16.76 25.56
CA ILE A 1212 52.88 17.68 25.35
C ILE A 1212 53.13 18.48 24.06
N LYS A 1213 52.56 18.05 22.93
CA LYS A 1213 52.53 18.88 21.70
C LYS A 1213 51.38 19.89 21.80
N PRO A 1214 51.65 21.21 21.73
CA PRO A 1214 50.59 22.20 21.58
C PRO A 1214 50.02 22.11 20.17
N LEU A 1215 48.74 21.79 20.02
CA LEU A 1215 48.02 21.93 18.75
C LEU A 1215 47.79 23.41 18.47
N GLU A 1216 48.45 23.91 17.43
CA GLU A 1216 48.40 25.29 16.96
C GLU A 1216 46.97 25.69 16.52
N LEU A 1217 46.45 26.77 17.09
CA LEU A 1217 45.34 27.54 16.52
C LEU A 1217 45.58 29.04 16.79
N LYS A 1218 46.56 29.61 16.09
CA LYS A 1218 46.60 31.05 15.80
C LYS A 1218 45.95 31.27 14.44
N ARG A 1219 44.78 31.91 14.41
CA ARG A 1219 44.41 32.98 13.46
C ARG A 1219 43.02 33.55 13.79
N ASN A 1220 42.97 34.87 13.90
CA ASN A 1220 41.79 35.69 14.19
C ASN A 1220 40.75 35.61 13.04
N PRO A 1221 39.44 35.64 13.35
CA PRO A 1221 38.35 35.53 12.36
C PRO A 1221 37.96 36.88 11.72
N SER A 1222 38.90 37.79 11.45
CA SER A 1222 38.58 39.16 11.00
C SER A 1222 39.32 39.65 9.75
N GLU A 1223 40.05 38.80 9.01
CA GLU A 1223 40.79 39.24 7.81
C GLU A 1223 40.55 38.40 6.53
N VAL A 1224 39.55 37.53 6.49
CA VAL A 1224 39.20 36.78 5.25
C VAL A 1224 37.83 37.21 4.73
N LEU A 1225 37.71 38.49 4.44
CA LEU A 1225 36.62 39.09 3.65
C LEU A 1225 37.24 40.14 2.74
N GLN A 1226 38.13 39.72 1.84
CA GLN A 1226 38.55 40.42 0.62
C GLN A 1226 39.71 39.64 -0.01
N ASN A 1227 39.41 38.80 -0.99
CA ASN A 1227 40.19 38.61 -2.23
C ASN A 1227 39.60 37.45 -3.03
N THR A 1228 38.67 37.82 -3.89
CA THR A 1228 38.30 37.11 -5.11
C THR A 1228 39.47 37.05 -6.07
N SER A 1229 39.78 35.88 -6.65
CA SER A 1229 39.89 35.69 -8.11
C SER A 1229 40.32 34.28 -8.51
N GLN A 1230 39.55 33.73 -9.45
CA GLN A 1230 39.83 32.69 -10.45
C GLN A 1230 41.30 32.38 -10.76
N GLU A 1231 41.66 31.09 -10.89
CA GLU A 1231 41.81 30.32 -12.16
C GLU A 1231 42.80 29.14 -12.01
N ASN A 1232 42.44 27.98 -12.59
CA ASN A 1232 43.31 26.97 -13.24
C ASN A 1232 44.25 26.12 -12.35
N ILE A 1233 44.44 24.80 -12.52
CA ILE A 1233 44.15 23.84 -13.59
C ILE A 1233 44.11 22.41 -12.99
N GLU A 1234 43.48 21.53 -13.76
CA GLU A 1234 43.39 20.06 -13.71
C GLU A 1234 44.71 19.29 -13.47
N GLU A 1235 44.55 17.95 -13.37
CA GLU A 1235 45.60 16.91 -13.47
C GLU A 1235 46.36 16.54 -12.18
N ASN A 1236 45.89 15.47 -11.50
CA ASN A 1236 46.64 14.20 -11.42
C ASN A 1236 45.84 13.15 -10.63
N ILE A 1237 45.07 12.34 -11.37
CA ILE A 1237 44.84 10.93 -11.06
C ILE A 1237 45.92 10.18 -11.84
N SER A 1238 46.86 9.55 -11.14
CA SER A 1238 47.54 8.28 -11.50
C SER A 1238 49.00 8.27 -11.05
N GLU A 1239 49.30 7.49 -10.01
CA GLU A 1239 50.51 6.66 -9.91
C GLU A 1239 50.29 5.66 -8.75
N GLN A 1240 49.56 4.59 -9.08
CA GLN A 1240 50.03 3.18 -9.09
C GLN A 1240 51.37 2.92 -8.35
N ILE A 1241 51.53 1.92 -7.46
CA ILE A 1241 52.02 0.56 -7.78
C ILE A 1241 52.40 -0.21 -6.48
N GLU A 1242 51.92 -1.47 -6.37
CA GLU A 1242 52.57 -2.73 -5.92
C GLU A 1242 53.28 -2.85 -4.54
N CYS A 1243 53.31 -4.00 -3.84
CA CYS A 1243 52.72 -5.33 -3.98
C CYS A 1243 52.96 -6.13 -2.67
N GLU A 1244 52.14 -7.17 -2.44
CA GLU A 1244 52.45 -8.57 -2.06
C GLU A 1244 53.65 -8.87 -1.13
N ASP A 1245 53.71 -9.91 -0.30
CA ASP A 1245 52.90 -11.05 0.14
C ASP A 1245 53.71 -11.59 1.35
N ILE A 1246 53.15 -12.31 2.31
CA ILE A 1246 53.26 -13.78 2.42
C ILE A 1246 52.69 -14.12 3.80
N ASP A 1247 51.70 -15.01 3.86
CA ASP A 1247 51.85 -16.17 4.75
C ASP A 1247 51.19 -17.41 4.15
N LYS A 1248 52.00 -18.47 4.10
CA LYS A 1248 51.81 -19.72 3.38
C LYS A 1248 50.87 -20.68 4.10
N ASN A 1249 50.19 -21.50 3.29
CA ASN A 1249 49.86 -22.92 3.44
C ASN A 1249 49.72 -23.50 4.87
N ILE A 1250 48.62 -24.20 5.13
CA ILE A 1250 48.57 -25.68 5.27
C ILE A 1250 47.17 -26.08 5.81
N SER A 1251 46.50 -26.94 5.04
CA SER A 1251 45.45 -27.91 5.39
C SER A 1251 44.38 -27.55 6.44
N ALA A 1252 43.15 -27.33 5.97
CA ALA A 1252 41.93 -28.09 6.29
C ALA A 1252 40.71 -27.33 5.77
#